data_AF-A0AAX4J112-F1
#
_entry.id   AF-A0AAX4J112-F1
#
_cell.length_a   1.000
_cell.length_b   1.000
_cell.length_c   1.000
_cell.angle_alpha   90.00
_cell.angle_beta   90.00
_cell.angle_gamma   90.00
#
_symmetry.space_group_name_H-M   'P 1'
#
loop_
_entity.id
_entity.type
_entity.pdbx_description
1 polymer ?
#
loop_
_entity_poly.entity_id
_entity_poly.type
_entity_poly.pdbx_seq_one_letter_code
_entity_poly.pdbx_strand_id
1 'polypeptide(L)'
;MNVLKLQRKYPQFPQNEIYGLSDAFRKLDIDDKGYVDEATAIKATQQSERQPYDVVRQALKEVDLDSSRRVELEDYVALIAKLRESSPAQKRMSTGPGAAPASIVAQATGKTGGHASKSSVGKIHVQGSNANVTHTINEDERTEFTRHINAVLAGDADIGNRLPFPTDTFEMFDECKDGLVLAKLINDSVPDTIDERVLNRPKNKKQLNAFQMTENNNIVIESSKGIGLSVVNIGSGDIIEGREHLILGLIWQIIRRGLLSKIDIKLHPELYRLLEDDETLEQFLRLPPEQILLRWFNYHLKAANWPRRVNNFSTDIKDGENYTVLLAQIGSEYGATRAPLQTRDLLQRAEEILQTADNMGCRKFLTPTSLVAGNPKLNLAFVANLFNTHPALDPITEEEKLEVEDFDAEGEREARVFTLWLNSLDVQPAVQSFFDDLRDGTVLLQAYDKVIKGSVNWRHVNKPPAHGGEMLRFKAVENTNYAIELGKQNRFSLVGIQGADITDGQRTLTLGLVWQLMRRDITVTLSTLAQRLGKKEITDAEMVRWANDMARKGGKSSAIRSFKDPAIGTGVFLLDVLNGMKSSYVDYDLVTPGHTDDDAYLNAKLSISIARKMGATIWLVPEDICQVRSRLVTTFIGSLMATAEKQGL
;
A
#
# COMPACT_ATOMS: atom_id res chain seq x y z
N MET A 1 12.26 13.48 41.58
CA MET A 1 11.86 12.07 41.84
C MET A 1 12.91 11.38 42.69
N ASN A 2 12.49 10.51 43.61
CA ASN A 2 13.35 9.99 44.69
C ASN A 2 14.13 8.76 44.21
N VAL A 3 15.45 8.81 44.15
CA VAL A 3 16.36 7.70 43.76
C VAL A 3 16.03 6.41 44.53
N LEU A 4 15.58 6.55 45.77
CA LEU A 4 15.07 5.46 46.62
C LEU A 4 13.86 4.71 46.04
N LYS A 5 13.00 5.38 45.26
CA LYS A 5 11.84 4.77 44.58
C LYS A 5 12.30 3.91 43.40
N LEU A 6 13.20 4.42 42.57
CA LEU A 6 13.79 3.66 41.45
C LEU A 6 14.58 2.46 41.97
N GLN A 7 15.34 2.62 43.06
CA GLN A 7 16.09 1.51 43.66
C GLN A 7 15.20 0.40 44.21
N ARG A 8 14.03 0.74 44.74
CA ARG A 8 13.04 -0.26 45.17
C ARG A 8 12.42 -1.00 43.99
N LYS A 9 12.23 -0.33 42.85
CA LYS A 9 11.63 -0.92 41.64
C LYS A 9 12.64 -1.76 40.85
N TYR A 10 13.90 -1.35 40.82
CA TYR A 10 15.00 -2.02 40.13
C TYR A 10 16.12 -2.39 41.11
N PRO A 11 15.91 -3.39 41.99
CA PRO A 11 16.88 -3.78 43.02
C PRO A 11 18.18 -4.36 42.46
N GLN A 12 18.20 -4.74 41.18
CA GLN A 12 19.41 -5.19 40.47
C GLN A 12 20.44 -4.08 40.27
N PHE A 13 20.04 -2.80 40.34
CA PHE A 13 20.96 -1.68 40.21
C PHE A 13 21.40 -1.15 41.58
N PRO A 14 22.71 -1.13 41.88
CA PRO A 14 23.21 -0.49 43.08
C PRO A 14 22.97 1.04 43.03
N GLN A 15 22.94 1.67 44.20
CA GLN A 15 22.48 3.06 44.33
C GLN A 15 23.32 4.04 43.51
N ASN A 16 24.65 3.85 43.47
CA ASN A 16 25.59 4.63 42.67
C ASN A 16 25.30 4.54 41.15
N GLU A 17 24.86 3.38 40.68
CA GLU A 17 24.51 3.19 39.28
C GLU A 17 23.21 3.92 38.93
N ILE A 18 22.20 3.90 39.80
CA ILE A 18 20.96 4.68 39.59
C ILE A 18 21.25 6.18 39.54
N TYR A 19 22.19 6.68 40.34
CA TYR A 19 22.67 8.06 40.22
C TYR A 19 23.31 8.32 38.86
N GLY A 20 24.18 7.42 38.39
CA GLY A 20 24.80 7.51 37.07
C GLY A 20 23.79 7.52 35.92
N LEU A 21 22.77 6.66 35.97
CA LEU A 21 21.69 6.62 34.98
C LEU A 21 20.82 7.88 35.02
N SER A 22 20.55 8.41 36.22
CA SER A 22 19.80 9.67 36.39
C SER A 22 20.55 10.86 35.80
N ASP A 23 21.87 10.93 36.03
CA ASP A 23 22.71 11.98 35.47
C ASP A 23 22.91 11.84 33.96
N ALA A 24 22.98 10.61 33.45
CA ALA A 24 22.99 10.35 32.01
C ALA A 24 21.70 10.84 31.35
N PHE A 25 20.53 10.51 31.92
CA PHE A 25 19.24 10.96 31.41
C PHE A 25 19.11 12.49 31.40
N ARG A 26 19.52 13.17 32.47
CA ARG A 26 19.52 14.65 32.53
C ARG A 26 20.36 15.30 31.43
N LYS A 27 21.43 14.64 30.97
CA LYS A 27 22.23 15.15 29.84
C LYS A 27 21.52 15.00 28.50
N LEU A 28 20.59 14.04 28.39
CA LEU A 28 19.78 13.84 27.19
C LEU A 28 18.60 14.82 27.15
N ASP A 29 18.00 15.09 28.30
CA ASP A 29 16.92 16.07 28.45
C ASP A 29 17.47 17.51 28.58
N ILE A 30 18.07 18.00 27.48
CA ILE A 30 18.73 19.31 27.42
C ILE A 30 17.77 20.47 27.78
N ASP A 31 16.48 20.29 27.53
CA ASP A 31 15.43 21.30 27.75
C ASP A 31 14.70 21.16 29.11
N ASP A 32 15.14 20.23 29.97
CA ASP A 32 14.53 19.93 31.29
C ASP A 32 13.02 19.67 31.23
N LYS A 33 12.58 18.92 30.22
CA LYS A 33 11.16 18.58 29.98
C LYS A 33 10.65 17.45 30.87
N GLY A 34 11.56 16.69 31.49
CA GLY A 34 11.31 15.46 32.22
C GLY A 34 11.24 14.20 31.36
N TYR A 35 11.45 14.31 30.05
CA TYR A 35 11.33 13.19 29.10
C TYR A 35 12.18 13.41 27.84
N VAL A 36 12.49 12.31 27.14
CA VAL A 36 13.12 12.32 25.80
C VAL A 36 12.30 11.50 24.80
N ASP A 37 12.56 11.66 23.50
CA ASP A 37 11.93 10.83 22.46
C ASP A 37 12.61 9.46 22.33
N GLU A 38 11.91 8.49 21.71
CA GLU A 38 12.40 7.11 21.53
C GLU A 38 13.74 7.06 20.80
N ALA A 39 13.94 7.88 19.75
CA ALA A 39 15.18 7.84 18.96
C ALA A 39 16.38 8.34 19.77
N THR A 40 16.20 9.41 20.54
CA THR A 40 17.21 9.90 21.49
C THR A 40 17.54 8.84 22.54
N ALA A 41 16.53 8.17 23.12
CA ALA A 41 16.74 7.11 24.11
C ALA A 41 17.48 5.89 23.53
N ILE A 42 17.10 5.44 22.33
CA ILE A 42 17.76 4.31 21.64
C ILE A 42 19.21 4.64 21.36
N LYS A 43 19.49 5.81 20.77
CA LYS A 43 20.86 6.22 20.41
C LYS A 43 21.76 6.37 21.64
N ALA A 44 21.24 6.94 22.72
CA ALA A 44 21.98 7.05 23.97
C ALA A 44 22.29 5.67 24.57
N THR A 45 21.32 4.78 24.57
CA THR A 45 21.46 3.43 25.14
C THR A 45 22.38 2.55 24.29
N GLN A 46 22.34 2.68 22.97
CA GLN A 46 23.28 2.03 22.05
C GLN A 46 24.73 2.37 22.41
N GLN A 47 25.01 3.64 22.71
CA GLN A 47 26.35 4.09 23.09
C GLN A 47 26.74 3.63 24.50
N SER A 48 25.84 3.72 25.48
CA SER A 48 26.15 3.38 26.87
C SER A 48 26.30 1.87 27.09
N GLU A 49 25.42 1.07 26.48
CA GLU A 49 25.35 -0.39 26.68
C GLU A 49 26.08 -1.17 25.56
N ARG A 50 26.58 -0.48 24.52
CA ARG A 50 27.31 -1.05 23.38
C ARG A 50 26.56 -2.20 22.69
N GLN A 51 25.25 -2.04 22.54
CA GLN A 51 24.37 -3.01 21.89
C GLN A 51 23.94 -2.53 20.49
N PRO A 52 23.65 -3.42 19.52
CA PRO A 52 23.12 -3.03 18.22
C PRO A 52 21.78 -2.29 18.32
N TYR A 53 21.49 -1.41 17.35
CA TYR A 53 20.25 -0.62 17.29
C TYR A 53 19.00 -1.47 17.49
N ASP A 54 18.88 -2.58 16.75
CA ASP A 54 17.69 -3.44 16.79
C ASP A 54 17.49 -4.13 18.14
N VAL A 55 18.58 -4.47 18.83
CA VAL A 55 18.53 -5.08 20.17
C VAL A 55 18.01 -4.07 21.19
N VAL A 56 18.51 -2.83 21.15
CA VAL A 56 18.06 -1.74 22.02
C VAL A 56 16.60 -1.37 21.72
N ARG A 57 16.26 -1.25 20.44
CA ARG A 57 14.90 -0.97 19.97
C ARG A 57 13.91 -2.04 20.43
N GLN A 58 14.28 -3.32 20.34
CA GLN A 58 13.45 -4.41 20.82
C GLN A 58 13.30 -4.38 22.34
N ALA A 59 14.36 -4.03 23.08
CA ALA A 59 14.28 -3.85 24.53
C ALA A 59 13.32 -2.71 24.91
N LEU A 60 13.31 -1.60 24.16
CA LEU A 60 12.40 -0.49 24.40
C LEU A 60 10.93 -0.88 24.19
N LYS A 61 10.64 -1.76 23.22
CA LYS A 61 9.27 -2.29 23.03
C LYS A 61 8.78 -3.15 24.20
N GLU A 62 9.69 -3.69 25.01
CA GLU A 62 9.36 -4.46 26.21
C GLU A 62 9.19 -3.56 27.46
N VAL A 63 9.34 -2.24 27.30
CA VAL A 63 9.08 -1.23 28.33
C VAL A 63 7.67 -0.66 28.12
N ASP A 64 6.89 -0.61 29.19
CA ASP A 64 5.54 -0.04 29.20
C ASP A 64 5.60 1.49 29.15
N LEU A 65 5.74 2.05 27.96
CA LEU A 65 5.62 3.50 27.73
C LEU A 65 4.16 3.95 27.82
N ASP A 66 3.96 5.20 28.23
CA ASP A 66 2.63 5.82 28.24
C ASP A 66 2.10 6.09 26.81
N SER A 67 0.85 6.57 26.72
CA SER A 67 0.22 6.89 25.43
C SER A 67 0.92 8.02 24.65
N SER A 68 1.79 8.79 25.30
CA SER A 68 2.58 9.83 24.66
C SER A 68 3.86 9.30 24.00
N ARG A 69 4.23 8.04 24.30
CA ARG A 69 5.46 7.38 23.85
C ARG A 69 6.74 8.20 24.13
N ARG A 70 6.70 8.98 25.19
CA ARG A 70 7.86 9.71 25.71
C ARG A 70 8.58 8.80 26.69
N VAL A 71 9.91 8.84 26.65
CA VAL A 71 10.75 8.06 27.55
C VAL A 71 11.08 8.93 28.76
N GLU A 72 10.44 8.66 29.90
CA GLU A 72 10.80 9.29 31.17
C GLU A 72 12.02 8.61 31.80
N LEU A 73 12.53 9.19 32.89
CA LEU A 73 13.67 8.61 33.62
C LEU A 73 13.40 7.16 34.07
N GLU A 74 12.17 6.87 34.51
CA GLU A 74 11.78 5.54 34.96
C GLU A 74 11.82 4.52 33.81
N ASP A 75 11.37 4.93 32.62
CA ASP A 75 11.38 4.11 31.40
C ASP A 75 12.79 3.91 30.86
N TYR A 76 13.65 4.93 30.94
CA TYR A 76 15.06 4.83 30.57
C TYR A 76 15.81 3.82 31.44
N VAL A 77 15.55 3.82 32.76
CA VAL A 77 16.11 2.80 33.67
C VAL A 77 15.51 1.42 33.38
N ALA A 78 14.22 1.34 33.05
CA ALA A 78 13.56 0.09 32.65
C ALA A 78 14.17 -0.49 31.36
N LEU A 79 14.45 0.35 30.37
CA LEU A 79 15.11 -0.02 29.12
C LEU A 79 16.46 -0.68 29.37
N ILE A 80 17.30 -0.06 30.20
CA ILE A 80 18.63 -0.58 30.53
C ILE A 80 18.51 -1.89 31.32
N ALA A 81 17.55 -1.99 32.25
CA ALA A 81 17.27 -3.24 32.95
C ALA A 81 16.91 -4.37 31.99
N LYS A 82 15.96 -4.12 31.06
CA LYS A 82 15.50 -5.10 30.07
C LYS A 82 16.60 -5.52 29.11
N LEU A 83 17.47 -4.59 28.71
CA LEU A 83 18.58 -4.88 27.83
C LEU A 83 19.62 -5.80 28.49
N ARG A 84 19.89 -5.59 29.78
CA ARG A 84 20.84 -6.41 30.55
C ARG A 84 20.28 -7.78 30.98
N GLU A 85 18.96 -7.89 31.13
CA GLU A 85 18.28 -9.18 31.39
C GLU A 85 18.34 -10.12 30.17
N SER A 86 18.50 -9.59 28.95
CA SER A 86 18.64 -10.31 27.67
C SER A 86 17.47 -11.25 27.34
N SER A 87 16.45 -10.74 26.65
CA SER A 87 15.26 -11.51 26.26
C SER A 87 15.52 -12.45 25.07
N PRO A 88 14.76 -13.56 24.90
CA PRO A 88 14.85 -14.41 23.71
C PRO A 88 14.58 -13.65 22.40
N ALA A 89 13.76 -12.59 22.43
CA ALA A 89 13.48 -11.75 21.26
C ALA A 89 14.71 -10.90 20.89
N GLN A 90 15.36 -10.28 21.89
CA GLN A 90 16.60 -9.52 21.71
C GLN A 90 17.73 -10.39 21.14
N LYS A 91 17.87 -11.63 21.62
CA LYS A 91 18.89 -12.58 21.11
C LYS A 91 18.67 -12.96 19.64
N ARG A 92 17.42 -12.93 19.16
CA ARG A 92 17.10 -13.17 17.74
C ARG A 92 17.38 -11.97 16.83
N MET A 93 17.46 -10.77 17.40
CA MET A 93 17.81 -9.54 16.68
C MET A 93 19.33 -9.26 16.65
N SER A 94 20.11 -10.02 17.42
CA SER A 94 21.57 -9.99 17.36
C SER A 94 22.09 -10.75 16.14
N THR A 95 21.94 -10.19 14.95
CA THR A 95 22.54 -10.72 13.71
C THR A 95 23.44 -9.67 13.07
N GLY A 96 24.61 -9.44 13.68
CA GLY A 96 25.74 -8.78 13.02
C GLY A 96 26.82 -9.81 12.66
N PRO A 97 27.67 -9.56 11.64
CA PRO A 97 28.68 -10.50 11.16
C PRO A 97 29.87 -10.78 12.13
N GLY A 98 29.72 -10.55 13.43
CA GLY A 98 30.84 -10.52 14.40
C GLY A 98 30.73 -11.37 15.67
N ALA A 99 29.67 -12.15 15.89
CA ALA A 99 29.53 -12.92 17.13
C ALA A 99 29.56 -14.44 16.87
N ALA A 100 30.76 -15.00 16.74
CA ALA A 100 30.93 -16.43 17.01
C ALA A 100 30.57 -16.67 18.49
N PRO A 101 29.68 -17.62 18.82
CA PRO A 101 29.48 -17.99 20.21
C PRO A 101 30.76 -18.66 20.70
N ALA A 102 31.41 -18.02 21.67
CA ALA A 102 32.47 -18.64 22.43
C ALA A 102 31.95 -19.95 23.05
N SER A 103 32.71 -21.00 22.77
CA SER A 103 32.61 -22.36 23.31
C SER A 103 32.24 -22.42 24.79
N ILE A 104 31.23 -23.24 25.12
CA ILE A 104 31.17 -23.94 26.41
C ILE A 104 31.11 -25.43 26.09
N VAL A 105 32.23 -26.11 26.36
CA VAL A 105 32.37 -27.57 26.33
C VAL A 105 31.62 -28.13 27.53
N ALA A 106 30.63 -28.99 27.29
CA ALA A 106 30.14 -29.95 28.28
C ALA A 106 29.75 -31.25 27.56
N GLN A 107 30.61 -32.26 27.71
CA GLN A 107 30.32 -33.66 27.36
C GLN A 107 29.20 -34.20 28.26
N ALA A 108 28.12 -34.69 27.66
CA ALA A 108 27.36 -35.83 28.20
C ALA A 108 26.49 -36.50 27.11
N THR A 109 26.84 -37.76 26.87
CA THR A 109 26.24 -38.85 26.09
C THR A 109 24.70 -38.95 26.01
N GLY A 110 24.17 -39.26 24.82
CA GLY A 110 22.84 -39.87 24.65
C GLY A 110 22.25 -39.80 23.23
N LYS A 111 22.29 -40.91 22.47
CA LYS A 111 21.66 -41.06 21.15
C LYS A 111 20.12 -41.09 21.27
N THR A 112 19.42 -40.31 20.45
CA THR A 112 18.21 -40.71 19.69
C THR A 112 17.93 -39.70 18.58
N GLY A 113 17.73 -40.19 17.35
CA GLY A 113 17.58 -39.37 16.14
C GLY A 113 16.27 -38.58 16.08
N GLY A 114 16.37 -37.33 15.63
CA GLY A 114 15.26 -36.48 15.23
C GLY A 114 15.71 -35.66 14.02
N HIS A 115 14.88 -35.62 12.98
CA HIS A 115 15.10 -34.85 11.77
C HIS A 115 15.41 -33.38 12.09
N ALA A 116 16.61 -32.92 11.77
CA ALA A 116 16.98 -31.52 11.85
C ALA A 116 16.23 -30.75 10.74
N SER A 117 15.25 -29.93 11.12
CA SER A 117 14.68 -28.93 10.23
C SER A 117 15.79 -27.93 9.87
N LYS A 118 16.08 -27.80 8.57
CA LYS A 118 16.96 -26.74 8.04
C LYS A 118 16.56 -25.40 8.64
N SER A 119 17.48 -24.78 9.37
CA SER A 119 17.37 -23.39 9.82
C SER A 119 17.17 -22.48 8.61
N SER A 120 16.06 -21.75 8.57
CA SER A 120 15.78 -20.80 7.50
C SER A 120 16.65 -19.56 7.65
N VAL A 121 17.73 -19.49 6.87
CA VAL A 121 18.58 -18.30 6.73
C VAL A 121 17.73 -17.15 6.11
N GLY A 122 17.81 -15.93 6.67
CA GLY A 122 17.18 -14.71 6.10
C GLY A 122 15.74 -14.38 6.55
N LYS A 123 15.23 -15.02 7.62
CA LYS A 123 13.88 -14.80 8.18
C LYS A 123 13.94 -14.29 9.62
N ILE A 124 13.59 -13.03 9.84
CA ILE A 124 13.52 -12.41 11.16
C ILE A 124 12.11 -12.57 11.73
N HIS A 125 11.99 -13.10 12.95
CA HIS A 125 10.69 -13.27 13.62
C HIS A 125 10.40 -12.07 14.52
N VAL A 126 9.27 -11.41 14.28
CA VAL A 126 8.78 -10.26 15.04
C VAL A 126 7.57 -10.68 15.85
N GLN A 127 7.54 -10.30 17.11
CA GLN A 127 6.42 -10.61 18.01
C GLN A 127 5.25 -9.66 17.72
N GLY A 128 4.05 -10.22 17.53
CA GLY A 128 2.82 -9.45 17.40
C GLY A 128 2.28 -8.98 18.75
N SER A 129 1.26 -8.12 18.72
CA SER A 129 0.64 -7.50 19.91
C SER A 129 -0.01 -8.52 20.88
N ASN A 130 -0.26 -9.74 20.41
CA ASN A 130 -0.63 -10.88 21.25
C ASN A 130 0.57 -11.82 21.40
N ALA A 131 0.88 -12.24 22.63
CA ALA A 131 2.05 -13.07 22.97
C ALA A 131 2.21 -14.37 22.15
N ASN A 132 1.15 -14.83 21.46
CA ASN A 132 1.12 -16.06 20.67
C ASN A 132 1.25 -15.88 19.14
N VAL A 133 1.31 -14.65 18.61
CA VAL A 133 1.44 -14.42 17.15
C VAL A 133 2.85 -13.94 16.81
N THR A 134 3.54 -14.65 15.92
CA THR A 134 4.84 -14.25 15.38
C THR A 134 4.73 -14.02 13.88
N HIS A 135 5.21 -12.88 13.40
CA HIS A 135 5.28 -12.54 11.98
C HIS A 135 6.72 -12.68 11.50
N THR A 136 6.92 -13.09 10.25
CA THR A 136 8.25 -13.23 9.67
C THR A 136 8.53 -12.12 8.67
N ILE A 137 9.69 -11.48 8.78
CA ILE A 137 10.21 -10.51 7.83
C ILE A 137 11.34 -11.14 7.04
N ASN A 138 11.30 -10.95 5.71
CA ASN A 138 12.39 -11.33 4.84
C ASN A 138 13.45 -10.22 4.86
N GLU A 139 14.68 -10.58 5.21
CA GLU A 139 15.79 -9.64 5.36
C GLU A 139 16.24 -9.01 4.03
N ASP A 140 16.24 -9.79 2.95
CA ASP A 140 16.54 -9.29 1.61
C ASP A 140 15.47 -8.26 1.18
N GLU A 141 14.19 -8.54 1.42
CA GLU A 141 13.09 -7.59 1.12
C GLU A 141 13.25 -6.28 1.89
N ARG A 142 13.50 -6.35 3.22
CA ARG A 142 13.73 -5.15 4.03
C ARG A 142 14.91 -4.33 3.50
N THR A 143 16.03 -4.99 3.24
CA THR A 143 17.27 -4.35 2.78
C THR A 143 17.05 -3.64 1.44
N GLU A 144 16.45 -4.32 0.47
CA GLU A 144 16.30 -3.81 -0.88
C GLU A 144 15.17 -2.77 -1.00
N PHE A 145 14.10 -2.89 -0.20
CA PHE A 145 13.10 -1.82 -0.12
C PHE A 145 13.65 -0.58 0.58
N THR A 146 14.49 -0.74 1.62
CA THR A 146 15.18 0.41 2.25
C THR A 146 16.12 1.10 1.26
N ARG A 147 16.90 0.32 0.49
CA ARG A 147 17.76 0.84 -0.58
C ARG A 147 16.96 1.61 -1.64
N HIS A 148 15.80 1.08 -2.04
CA HIS A 148 14.92 1.76 -2.99
C HIS A 148 14.39 3.09 -2.44
N ILE A 149 13.87 3.11 -1.20
CA ILE A 149 13.39 4.34 -0.54
C ILE A 149 14.51 5.39 -0.47
N ASN A 150 15.72 4.98 -0.05
CA ASN A 150 16.88 5.88 0.00
C ASN A 150 17.21 6.49 -1.36
N ALA A 151 17.05 5.73 -2.44
CA ALA A 151 17.36 6.18 -3.79
C ALA A 151 16.29 7.13 -4.35
N VAL A 152 15.00 6.79 -4.21
CA VAL A 152 13.91 7.57 -4.83
C VAL A 152 13.54 8.82 -4.04
N LEU A 153 13.76 8.82 -2.72
CA LEU A 153 13.47 9.98 -1.86
C LEU A 153 14.71 10.82 -1.55
N ALA A 154 15.86 10.52 -2.20
CA ALA A 154 17.09 11.27 -2.03
C ALA A 154 16.87 12.76 -2.36
N GLY A 155 17.23 13.63 -1.42
CA GLY A 155 17.12 15.08 -1.61
C GLY A 155 15.70 15.66 -1.45
N ASP A 156 14.73 14.88 -0.96
CA ASP A 156 13.41 15.41 -0.63
C ASP A 156 13.49 16.54 0.41
N ALA A 157 12.71 17.60 0.21
CA ALA A 157 12.78 18.81 1.03
C ALA A 157 12.28 18.61 2.48
N ASP A 158 11.39 17.64 2.71
CA ASP A 158 10.74 17.41 4.01
C ASP A 158 11.44 16.31 4.83
N ILE A 159 11.97 15.28 4.16
CA ILE A 159 12.58 14.11 4.83
C ILE A 159 14.05 13.85 4.45
N GLY A 160 14.64 14.65 3.57
CA GLY A 160 16.00 14.42 3.07
C GLY A 160 17.07 14.42 4.17
N ASN A 161 16.84 15.13 5.29
CA ASN A 161 17.73 15.13 6.45
C ASN A 161 17.72 13.82 7.27
N ARG A 162 16.78 12.91 6.99
CA ARG A 162 16.67 11.59 7.61
C ARG A 162 17.33 10.50 6.77
N LEU A 163 17.60 10.79 5.49
CA LEU A 163 18.14 9.84 4.52
C LEU A 163 19.67 9.98 4.43
N PRO A 164 20.39 8.90 4.10
CA PRO A 164 19.89 7.54 3.88
C PRO A 164 19.69 6.77 5.19
N PHE A 165 18.65 5.93 5.23
CA PHE A 165 18.46 4.94 6.30
C PHE A 165 19.49 3.80 6.20
N PRO A 166 20.01 3.26 7.31
CA PRO A 166 20.81 2.04 7.28
C PRO A 166 20.01 0.87 6.73
N THR A 167 20.61 0.10 5.81
CA THR A 167 19.94 -1.03 5.16
C THR A 167 19.96 -2.30 6.01
N ASP A 168 20.77 -2.32 7.06
CA ASP A 168 20.98 -3.45 7.95
C ASP A 168 20.18 -3.35 9.27
N THR A 169 19.50 -2.23 9.56
CA THR A 169 18.70 -2.02 10.79
C THR A 169 17.18 -1.89 10.53
N PHE A 170 16.39 -1.87 11.59
CA PHE A 170 14.94 -1.62 11.53
C PHE A 170 14.56 -0.13 11.57
N GLU A 171 15.54 0.77 11.47
CA GLU A 171 15.34 2.23 11.60
C GLU A 171 14.34 2.79 10.57
N MET A 172 14.33 2.26 9.34
CA MET A 172 13.34 2.62 8.31
C MET A 172 11.89 2.49 8.81
N PHE A 173 11.59 1.52 9.70
CA PHE A 173 10.23 1.37 10.24
C PHE A 173 9.87 2.45 11.25
N ASP A 174 10.84 2.95 12.01
CA ASP A 174 10.63 4.03 12.97
C ASP A 174 10.44 5.37 12.24
N GLU A 175 11.18 5.57 11.14
CA GLU A 175 11.05 6.75 10.28
C GLU A 175 9.72 6.79 9.51
N CYS A 176 9.03 5.65 9.34
CA CYS A 176 7.68 5.59 8.76
C CYS A 176 6.56 5.99 9.72
N LYS A 177 6.80 6.07 11.04
CA LYS A 177 5.73 6.23 12.05
C LYS A 177 4.89 7.49 11.85
N ASP A 178 5.50 8.57 11.37
CA ASP A 178 4.86 9.88 11.18
C ASP A 178 4.12 10.04 9.84
N GLY A 179 4.19 9.01 8.99
CA GLY A 179 3.52 8.91 7.69
C GLY A 179 4.19 9.68 6.55
N LEU A 180 5.23 10.48 6.79
CA LEU A 180 5.85 11.30 5.75
C LEU A 180 6.58 10.44 4.71
N VAL A 181 7.41 9.49 5.14
CA VAL A 181 8.14 8.58 4.24
C VAL A 181 7.18 7.82 3.32
N LEU A 182 6.10 7.28 3.90
CA LEU A 182 5.09 6.53 3.14
C LEU A 182 4.30 7.43 2.18
N ALA A 183 3.94 8.64 2.59
CA ALA A 183 3.23 9.58 1.72
C ALA A 183 4.09 10.00 0.52
N LYS A 184 5.38 10.27 0.74
CA LYS A 184 6.35 10.58 -0.32
C LYS A 184 6.56 9.40 -1.26
N LEU A 185 6.69 8.19 -0.72
CA LEU A 185 6.81 6.97 -1.52
C LEU A 185 5.57 6.71 -2.39
N ILE A 186 4.36 7.02 -1.89
CA ILE A 186 3.12 6.95 -2.69
C ILE A 186 3.19 7.91 -3.88
N ASN A 187 3.61 9.16 -3.67
CA ASN A 187 3.73 10.15 -4.74
C ASN A 187 4.86 9.81 -5.75
N ASP A 188 5.95 9.19 -5.31
CA ASP A 188 6.97 8.66 -6.22
C ASP A 188 6.40 7.55 -7.12
N SER A 189 5.67 6.61 -6.53
CA SER A 189 5.11 5.47 -7.26
C SER A 189 3.92 5.85 -8.16
N VAL A 190 3.05 6.73 -7.68
CA VAL A 190 1.89 7.26 -8.42
C VAL A 190 1.84 8.77 -8.19
N PRO A 191 2.43 9.57 -9.10
CA PRO A 191 2.43 11.02 -9.02
C PRO A 191 1.03 11.60 -8.81
N ASP A 192 0.98 12.73 -8.13
CA ASP A 192 -0.24 13.50 -7.85
C ASP A 192 -1.32 12.81 -7.01
N THR A 193 -1.01 11.68 -6.38
CA THR A 193 -1.96 10.97 -5.49
C THR A 193 -2.26 11.74 -4.21
N ILE A 194 -1.25 12.37 -3.60
CA ILE A 194 -1.33 13.12 -2.35
C ILE A 194 -0.93 14.57 -2.61
N ASP A 195 -1.78 15.51 -2.23
CA ASP A 195 -1.39 16.91 -2.07
C ASP A 195 -0.54 17.07 -0.81
N GLU A 196 0.77 17.20 -0.97
CA GLU A 196 1.68 17.24 0.17
C GLU A 196 1.48 18.46 1.07
N ARG A 197 0.76 19.49 0.61
CA ARG A 197 0.45 20.67 1.43
C ARG A 197 -0.44 20.31 2.62
N VAL A 198 -1.21 19.23 2.56
CA VAL A 198 -2.05 18.77 3.68
C VAL A 198 -1.28 18.01 4.75
N LEU A 199 -0.05 17.57 4.45
CA LEU A 199 0.77 16.78 5.38
C LEU A 199 1.28 17.65 6.54
N ASN A 200 1.13 17.12 7.74
CA ASN A 200 1.71 17.73 8.93
C ASN A 200 3.23 17.51 8.90
N ARG A 201 3.99 18.60 9.06
CA ARG A 201 5.46 18.61 9.07
C ARG A 201 6.01 19.03 10.43
N PRO A 202 7.13 18.45 10.90
CA PRO A 202 7.84 18.94 12.08
C PRO A 202 8.20 20.42 11.92
N LYS A 203 7.86 21.24 12.92
CA LYS A 203 8.22 22.68 12.95
C LYS A 203 9.13 22.94 14.13
N ASN A 204 10.15 23.80 13.95
CA ASN A 204 11.08 24.21 15.01
C ASN A 204 11.73 23.04 15.77
N LYS A 205 12.17 22.00 15.03
CA LYS A 205 12.75 20.75 15.58
C LYS A 205 11.84 19.97 16.54
N LYS A 206 10.54 20.28 16.61
CA LYS A 206 9.56 19.50 17.37
C LYS A 206 8.98 18.41 16.49
N GLN A 207 9.06 17.17 16.96
CA GLN A 207 8.41 16.02 16.32
C GLN A 207 6.88 16.19 16.31
N LEU A 208 6.22 15.48 15.39
CA LEU A 208 4.76 15.47 15.31
C LEU A 208 4.17 14.81 16.56
N ASN A 209 3.04 15.34 17.03
CA ASN A 209 2.28 14.68 18.08
C ASN A 209 1.46 13.51 17.51
N ALA A 210 0.97 12.62 18.39
CA ALA A 210 0.21 11.44 17.99
C ALA A 210 -0.99 11.77 17.08
N PHE A 211 -1.69 12.88 17.33
CA PHE A 211 -2.82 13.31 16.52
C PHE A 211 -2.40 13.70 15.09
N GLN A 212 -1.32 14.48 14.95
CA GLN A 212 -0.77 14.84 13.65
C GLN A 212 -0.25 13.63 12.86
N MET A 213 0.34 12.65 13.56
CA MET A 213 0.75 11.38 12.97
C MET A 213 -0.46 10.56 12.51
N THR A 214 -1.54 10.51 13.31
CA THR A 214 -2.79 9.86 12.90
C THR A 214 -3.36 10.51 11.64
N GLU A 215 -3.37 11.84 11.56
CA GLU A 215 -3.83 12.57 10.37
C GLU A 215 -2.99 12.23 9.12
N ASN A 216 -1.66 12.24 9.22
CA ASN A 216 -0.78 11.84 8.12
C ASN A 216 -1.00 10.38 7.71
N ASN A 217 -1.10 9.46 8.68
CA ASN A 217 -1.28 8.04 8.40
C ASN A 217 -2.68 7.72 7.85
N ASN A 218 -3.70 8.51 8.18
CA ASN A 218 -5.00 8.43 7.49
C ASN A 218 -4.86 8.79 6.01
N ILE A 219 -4.09 9.84 5.68
CA ILE A 219 -3.79 10.19 4.27
C ILE A 219 -3.10 9.02 3.58
N VAL A 220 -2.08 8.42 4.20
CA VAL A 220 -1.34 7.27 3.64
C VAL A 220 -2.29 6.10 3.34
N ILE A 221 -3.13 5.71 4.30
CA ILE A 221 -4.02 4.55 4.17
C ILE A 221 -5.11 4.81 3.14
N GLU A 222 -5.82 5.93 3.23
CA GLU A 222 -6.92 6.23 2.32
C GLU A 222 -6.43 6.54 0.89
N SER A 223 -5.21 7.07 0.75
CA SER A 223 -4.56 7.22 -0.57
C SER A 223 -4.15 5.88 -1.14
N SER A 224 -3.56 4.99 -0.33
CA SER A 224 -3.23 3.62 -0.74
C SER A 224 -4.47 2.87 -1.24
N LYS A 225 -5.60 2.99 -0.55
CA LYS A 225 -6.89 2.49 -1.07
C LYS A 225 -7.20 3.13 -2.42
N GLY A 226 -7.20 4.45 -2.49
CA GLY A 226 -7.53 5.20 -3.71
C GLY A 226 -6.71 4.84 -4.96
N ILE A 227 -5.50 4.31 -4.80
CA ILE A 227 -4.65 3.81 -5.91
C ILE A 227 -4.66 2.28 -6.08
N GLY A 228 -5.55 1.57 -5.37
CA GLY A 228 -5.83 0.14 -5.57
C GLY A 228 -5.01 -0.82 -4.72
N LEU A 229 -4.39 -0.36 -3.64
CA LEU A 229 -3.62 -1.20 -2.73
C LEU A 229 -4.55 -1.86 -1.71
N SER A 230 -4.25 -3.11 -1.36
CA SER A 230 -4.99 -3.84 -0.33
C SER A 230 -4.45 -3.50 1.05
N VAL A 231 -5.20 -2.66 1.78
CA VAL A 231 -4.85 -2.19 3.13
C VAL A 231 -5.89 -2.59 4.19
N VAL A 232 -6.59 -3.71 3.98
CA VAL A 232 -7.67 -4.19 4.87
C VAL A 232 -7.19 -4.45 6.30
N ASN A 233 -5.92 -4.81 6.48
CA ASN A 233 -5.34 -5.23 7.76
C ASN A 233 -4.36 -4.21 8.36
N ILE A 234 -4.37 -2.95 7.93
CA ILE A 234 -3.48 -1.91 8.45
C ILE A 234 -4.24 -0.60 8.71
N GLY A 235 -4.17 -0.12 9.95
CA GLY A 235 -4.71 1.16 10.40
C GLY A 235 -3.60 2.17 10.74
N SER A 236 -3.99 3.42 11.01
CA SER A 236 -3.02 4.48 11.34
C SER A 236 -2.29 4.19 12.65
N GLY A 237 -2.95 3.54 13.61
CA GLY A 237 -2.32 3.04 14.83
C GLY A 237 -1.22 2.01 14.57
N ASP A 238 -1.40 1.09 13.63
CA ASP A 238 -0.38 0.08 13.30
C ASP A 238 0.91 0.71 12.75
N ILE A 239 0.78 1.80 11.98
CA ILE A 239 1.92 2.57 11.45
C ILE A 239 2.62 3.33 12.57
N ILE A 240 1.88 4.03 13.44
CA ILE A 240 2.43 4.76 14.60
C ILE A 240 3.14 3.79 15.56
N GLU A 241 2.57 2.61 15.77
CA GLU A 241 3.15 1.56 16.61
C GLU A 241 4.44 0.97 16.02
N GLY A 242 4.67 1.14 14.71
CA GLY A 242 5.83 0.59 14.01
C GLY A 242 5.69 -0.92 13.75
N ARG A 243 4.50 -1.39 13.34
CA ARG A 243 4.26 -2.81 13.03
C ARG A 243 4.92 -3.20 11.71
N GLU A 244 6.16 -3.66 11.85
CA GLU A 244 7.10 -3.87 10.74
C GLU A 244 6.55 -4.72 9.59
N HIS A 245 5.89 -5.83 9.86
CA HIS A 245 5.36 -6.71 8.81
C HIS A 245 4.24 -6.05 8.00
N LEU A 246 3.42 -5.19 8.63
CA LEU A 246 2.37 -4.44 7.95
C LEU A 246 2.97 -3.29 7.12
N ILE A 247 3.92 -2.56 7.70
CA ILE A 247 4.62 -1.46 7.02
C ILE A 247 5.41 -1.98 5.82
N LEU A 248 6.15 -3.09 5.97
CA LEU A 248 6.90 -3.71 4.88
C LEU A 248 5.96 -4.22 3.77
N GLY A 249 4.83 -4.81 4.15
CA GLY A 249 3.78 -5.23 3.22
C GLY A 249 3.19 -4.06 2.44
N LEU A 250 2.96 -2.92 3.10
CA LEU A 250 2.49 -1.69 2.46
C LEU A 250 3.54 -1.10 1.51
N ILE A 251 4.80 -0.99 1.94
CA ILE A 251 5.93 -0.53 1.11
C ILE A 251 6.02 -1.36 -0.17
N TRP A 252 5.97 -2.69 -0.05
CA TRP A 252 5.97 -3.58 -1.22
C TRP A 252 4.82 -3.26 -2.18
N GLN A 253 3.61 -3.08 -1.66
CA GLN A 253 2.45 -2.79 -2.50
C GLN A 253 2.57 -1.44 -3.22
N ILE A 254 3.12 -0.42 -2.56
CA ILE A 254 3.40 0.89 -3.17
C ILE A 254 4.43 0.75 -4.30
N ILE A 255 5.59 0.13 -4.02
CA ILE A 255 6.65 -0.11 -5.02
C ILE A 255 6.13 -0.91 -6.20
N ARG A 256 5.42 -2.02 -5.93
CA ARG A 256 4.82 -2.87 -6.97
C ARG A 256 3.87 -2.05 -7.85
N ARG A 257 3.04 -1.18 -7.27
CA ARG A 257 2.13 -0.33 -8.03
C ARG A 257 2.89 0.59 -8.99
N GLY A 258 3.92 1.30 -8.52
CA GLY A 258 4.69 2.23 -9.35
C GLY A 258 5.55 1.56 -10.42
N LEU A 259 6.04 0.33 -10.17
CA LEU A 259 6.78 -0.44 -11.17
C LEU A 259 5.87 -0.95 -12.29
N LEU A 260 4.68 -1.44 -11.95
CA LEU A 260 3.78 -2.09 -12.88
C LEU A 260 2.84 -1.14 -13.60
N SER A 261 2.54 0.04 -13.05
CA SER A 261 1.70 1.04 -13.72
C SER A 261 2.33 1.63 -14.98
N LYS A 262 3.64 1.47 -15.15
CA LYS A 262 4.38 1.90 -16.33
C LYS A 262 4.25 0.91 -17.50
N ILE A 263 3.81 -0.32 -17.22
CA ILE A 263 3.67 -1.40 -18.19
C ILE A 263 2.27 -1.31 -18.79
N ASP A 264 2.08 -0.28 -19.61
CA ASP A 264 0.79 0.06 -20.23
C ASP A 264 1.01 0.37 -21.71
N ILE A 265 0.11 -0.08 -22.58
CA ILE A 265 0.25 0.10 -24.03
C ILE A 265 0.25 1.57 -24.46
N LYS A 266 -0.37 2.46 -23.68
CA LYS A 266 -0.36 3.90 -23.96
C LYS A 266 1.04 4.49 -23.78
N LEU A 267 1.83 3.91 -22.87
CA LEU A 267 3.22 4.30 -22.63
C LEU A 267 4.19 3.51 -23.53
N HIS A 268 3.88 2.25 -23.79
CA HIS A 268 4.67 1.32 -24.59
C HIS A 268 3.81 0.70 -25.70
N PRO A 269 3.52 1.43 -26.80
CA PRO A 269 2.76 0.87 -27.91
C PRO A 269 3.35 -0.46 -28.40
N GLU A 270 4.68 -0.58 -28.40
CA GLU A 270 5.45 -1.77 -28.79
C GLU A 270 5.06 -3.06 -28.08
N LEU A 271 4.34 -2.99 -26.95
CA LEU A 271 3.72 -4.16 -26.29
C LEU A 271 2.83 -4.98 -27.24
N TYR A 272 2.35 -4.39 -28.34
CA TYR A 272 1.64 -5.13 -29.39
C TYR A 272 2.41 -6.36 -29.91
N ARG A 273 3.75 -6.31 -29.90
CA ARG A 273 4.59 -7.44 -30.35
C ARG A 273 4.48 -8.68 -29.46
N LEU A 274 3.82 -8.55 -28.30
CA LEU A 274 3.61 -9.63 -27.33
C LEU A 274 2.25 -10.32 -27.47
N LEU A 275 1.43 -9.92 -28.45
CA LEU A 275 0.19 -10.62 -28.78
C LEU A 275 0.50 -12.03 -29.31
N GLU A 276 -0.30 -12.99 -28.88
CA GLU A 276 -0.27 -14.35 -29.42
C GLU A 276 -1.19 -14.43 -30.66
N ASP A 277 -0.94 -15.38 -31.56
CA ASP A 277 -1.56 -15.45 -32.89
C ASP A 277 -3.11 -15.58 -32.85
N ASP A 278 -3.68 -16.04 -31.73
CA ASP A 278 -5.10 -16.31 -31.51
C ASP A 278 -5.77 -15.37 -30.49
N GLU A 279 -5.12 -14.26 -30.12
CA GLU A 279 -5.62 -13.32 -29.11
C GLU A 279 -5.90 -11.93 -29.69
N THR A 280 -6.98 -11.30 -29.24
CA THR A 280 -7.29 -9.91 -29.59
C THR A 280 -6.50 -8.92 -28.72
N LEU A 281 -6.31 -7.69 -29.22
CA LEU A 281 -5.71 -6.63 -28.43
C LEU A 281 -6.48 -6.37 -27.13
N GLU A 282 -7.82 -6.44 -27.17
CA GLU A 282 -8.66 -6.26 -25.99
C GLU A 282 -8.39 -7.35 -24.93
N GLN A 283 -8.17 -8.60 -25.35
CA GLN A 283 -7.79 -9.69 -24.44
C GLN A 283 -6.40 -9.45 -23.83
N PHE A 284 -5.44 -9.00 -24.64
CA PHE A 284 -4.10 -8.66 -24.17
C PHE A 284 -4.11 -7.51 -23.14
N LEU A 285 -4.88 -6.45 -23.39
CA LEU A 285 -5.00 -5.30 -22.48
C LEU A 285 -5.66 -5.62 -21.14
N ARG A 286 -6.33 -6.77 -21.04
CA ARG A 286 -6.92 -7.26 -19.78
C ARG A 286 -5.92 -8.03 -18.92
N LEU A 287 -4.75 -8.38 -19.46
CA LEU A 287 -3.76 -9.13 -18.72
C LEU A 287 -3.19 -8.28 -17.58
N PRO A 288 -3.05 -8.84 -16.36
CA PRO A 288 -2.31 -8.16 -15.32
C PRO A 288 -0.84 -7.95 -15.75
N PRO A 289 -0.20 -6.84 -15.33
CA PRO A 289 1.15 -6.48 -15.76
C PRO A 289 2.20 -7.59 -15.56
N GLU A 290 2.05 -8.44 -14.55
CA GLU A 290 2.94 -9.59 -14.34
C GLU A 290 2.89 -10.59 -15.50
N GLN A 291 1.71 -10.81 -16.09
CA GLN A 291 1.55 -11.69 -17.24
C GLN A 291 2.14 -11.05 -18.50
N ILE A 292 1.99 -9.73 -18.66
CA ILE A 292 2.65 -8.98 -19.74
C ILE A 292 4.17 -9.12 -19.61
N LEU A 293 4.74 -9.00 -18.40
CA LEU A 293 6.16 -9.21 -18.15
C LEU A 293 6.61 -10.64 -18.45
N LEU A 294 5.81 -11.66 -18.12
CA LEU A 294 6.12 -13.05 -18.48
C LEU A 294 6.15 -13.24 -20.00
N ARG A 295 5.21 -12.63 -20.72
CA ARG A 295 5.19 -12.66 -22.19
C ARG A 295 6.38 -11.93 -22.79
N TRP A 296 6.71 -10.76 -22.28
CA TRP A 296 7.91 -10.01 -22.68
C TRP A 296 9.19 -10.82 -22.48
N PHE A 297 9.34 -11.44 -21.30
CA PHE A 297 10.50 -12.28 -21.00
C PHE A 297 10.59 -13.44 -22.01
N ASN A 298 9.48 -14.16 -22.22
CA ASN A 298 9.45 -15.31 -23.13
C ASN A 298 9.59 -14.92 -24.61
N TYR A 299 9.12 -13.74 -25.01
CA TYR A 299 9.34 -13.18 -26.35
C TYR A 299 10.84 -13.13 -26.65
N HIS A 300 11.62 -12.55 -25.72
CA HIS A 300 13.07 -12.45 -25.84
C HIS A 300 13.75 -13.82 -25.79
N LEU A 301 13.35 -14.72 -24.89
CA LEU A 301 13.91 -16.09 -24.87
C LEU A 301 13.65 -16.85 -26.17
N LYS A 302 12.46 -16.71 -26.75
CA LYS A 302 12.09 -17.30 -28.05
C LYS A 302 12.96 -16.73 -29.17
N ALA A 303 13.11 -15.41 -29.24
CA ALA A 303 14.00 -14.75 -30.20
C ALA A 303 15.47 -15.21 -30.06
N ALA A 304 15.89 -15.48 -28.83
CA ALA A 304 17.22 -16.01 -28.51
C ALA A 304 17.38 -17.52 -28.78
N ASN A 305 16.36 -18.19 -29.34
CA ASN A 305 16.31 -19.64 -29.55
C ASN A 305 16.59 -20.46 -28.29
N TRP A 306 16.08 -20.01 -27.14
CA TRP A 306 16.26 -20.68 -25.86
C TRP A 306 15.11 -21.68 -25.58
N PRO A 307 15.39 -22.92 -25.17
CA PRO A 307 14.36 -23.96 -25.06
C PRO A 307 13.48 -23.84 -23.81
N ARG A 308 13.90 -23.08 -22.78
CA ARG A 308 13.13 -22.92 -21.54
C ARG A 308 12.17 -21.74 -21.66
N ARG A 309 11.01 -21.87 -21.00
CA ARG A 309 10.05 -20.78 -20.77
C ARG A 309 9.98 -20.43 -19.29
N VAL A 310 9.57 -19.19 -19.02
CA VAL A 310 9.35 -18.64 -17.68
C VAL A 310 7.85 -18.49 -17.45
N ASN A 311 7.32 -19.12 -16.40
CA ASN A 311 5.91 -19.03 -16.00
C ASN A 311 5.73 -18.39 -14.62
N ASN A 312 6.84 -18.13 -13.91
CA ASN A 312 6.85 -17.46 -12.62
C ASN A 312 8.21 -16.80 -12.36
N PHE A 313 8.21 -15.75 -11.52
CA PHE A 313 9.43 -15.05 -11.10
C PHE A 313 10.10 -15.70 -9.86
N SER A 314 10.11 -17.03 -9.78
CA SER A 314 10.72 -17.75 -8.66
C SER A 314 11.55 -18.95 -9.12
N THR A 315 10.96 -20.14 -9.20
CA THR A 315 11.66 -21.38 -9.58
C THR A 315 12.26 -21.34 -10.97
N ASP A 316 11.61 -20.64 -11.90
CA ASP A 316 11.99 -20.70 -13.32
C ASP A 316 13.23 -19.85 -13.61
N ILE A 317 13.63 -18.97 -12.69
CA ILE A 317 14.70 -17.99 -12.88
C ILE A 317 15.83 -18.08 -11.85
N LYS A 318 15.62 -18.81 -10.73
CA LYS A 318 16.55 -18.83 -9.59
C LYS A 318 17.94 -19.43 -9.88
N ASP A 319 18.09 -20.12 -11.00
CA ASP A 319 19.39 -20.64 -11.44
C ASP A 319 20.17 -19.66 -12.32
N GLY A 320 19.60 -18.49 -12.63
CA GLY A 320 20.21 -17.43 -13.42
C GLY A 320 20.29 -17.68 -14.93
N GLU A 321 19.91 -18.85 -15.44
CA GLU A 321 20.09 -19.15 -16.88
C GLU A 321 19.20 -18.29 -17.75
N ASN A 322 17.92 -18.21 -17.39
CA ASN A 322 16.94 -17.40 -18.12
C ASN A 322 17.29 -15.91 -18.07
N TYR A 323 17.81 -15.40 -16.95
CA TYR A 323 18.31 -14.03 -16.87
C TYR A 323 19.53 -13.80 -17.76
N THR A 324 20.48 -14.73 -17.76
CA THR A 324 21.69 -14.63 -18.60
C THR A 324 21.31 -14.50 -20.08
N VAL A 325 20.34 -15.31 -20.54
CA VAL A 325 19.88 -15.28 -21.93
C VAL A 325 19.09 -14.01 -22.22
N LEU A 326 18.20 -13.59 -21.32
CA LEU A 326 17.45 -12.34 -21.47
C LEU A 326 18.40 -11.15 -21.59
N LEU A 327 19.32 -10.98 -20.64
CA LEU A 327 20.27 -9.86 -20.65
C LEU A 327 21.15 -9.87 -21.91
N ALA A 328 21.60 -11.04 -22.38
CA ALA A 328 22.34 -11.13 -23.63
C ALA A 328 21.51 -10.70 -24.86
N GLN A 329 20.19 -10.87 -24.82
CA GLN A 329 19.27 -10.46 -25.88
C GLN A 329 19.04 -8.95 -25.87
N ILE A 330 18.75 -8.38 -24.70
CA ILE A 330 18.33 -6.97 -24.58
C ILE A 330 19.51 -6.00 -24.33
N GLY A 331 20.66 -6.50 -23.88
CA GLY A 331 21.78 -5.70 -23.38
C GLY A 331 23.08 -5.90 -24.15
N SER A 332 23.02 -6.42 -25.38
CA SER A 332 24.23 -6.72 -26.18
C SER A 332 25.14 -5.50 -26.37
N GLU A 333 24.55 -4.30 -26.49
CA GLU A 333 25.29 -3.02 -26.57
C GLU A 333 26.04 -2.64 -25.28
N TYR A 334 25.61 -3.16 -24.12
CA TYR A 334 26.24 -2.98 -22.82
C TYR A 334 27.22 -4.12 -22.47
N GLY A 335 27.57 -4.96 -23.45
CA GLY A 335 28.49 -6.08 -23.28
C GLY A 335 27.87 -7.31 -22.61
N ALA A 336 26.55 -7.41 -22.56
CA ALA A 336 25.87 -8.60 -22.05
C ALA A 336 26.13 -9.81 -22.98
N THR A 337 26.59 -10.92 -22.41
CA THR A 337 26.86 -12.16 -23.16
C THR A 337 26.29 -13.37 -22.43
N ARG A 338 26.28 -14.52 -23.11
CA ARG A 338 25.88 -15.81 -22.51
C ARG A 338 27.00 -16.51 -21.74
N ALA A 339 28.14 -15.85 -21.50
CA ALA A 339 29.26 -16.44 -20.77
C ALA A 339 28.89 -16.99 -19.37
N PRO A 340 28.01 -16.33 -18.57
CA PRO A 340 27.62 -16.82 -17.25
C PRO A 340 26.95 -18.21 -17.25
N LEU A 341 26.45 -18.70 -18.40
CA LEU A 341 25.92 -20.07 -18.50
C LEU A 341 26.97 -21.15 -18.20
N GLN A 342 28.26 -20.84 -18.35
CA GLN A 342 29.36 -21.77 -18.04
C GLN A 342 29.73 -21.79 -16.55
N THR A 343 29.31 -20.77 -15.79
CA THR A 343 29.58 -20.64 -14.36
C THR A 343 28.74 -21.67 -13.59
N ARG A 344 29.39 -22.59 -12.88
CA ARG A 344 28.73 -23.68 -12.15
C ARG A 344 28.13 -23.24 -10.81
N ASP A 345 28.81 -22.34 -10.13
CA ASP A 345 28.33 -21.81 -8.86
C ASP A 345 27.20 -20.80 -9.09
N LEU A 346 26.03 -21.06 -8.50
CA LEU A 346 24.84 -20.26 -8.75
C LEU A 346 24.95 -18.85 -8.18
N LEU A 347 25.64 -18.66 -7.05
CA LEU A 347 25.83 -17.34 -6.46
C LEU A 347 26.79 -16.50 -7.30
N GLN A 348 27.86 -17.11 -7.79
CA GLN A 348 28.78 -16.47 -8.72
C GLN A 348 28.06 -16.08 -10.02
N ARG A 349 27.27 -16.99 -10.61
CA ARG A 349 26.48 -16.70 -11.81
C ARG A 349 25.49 -15.57 -11.56
N ALA A 350 24.82 -15.57 -10.40
CA ALA A 350 23.90 -14.51 -10.02
C ALA A 350 24.61 -13.15 -9.88
N GLU A 351 25.83 -13.11 -9.33
CA GLU A 351 26.63 -11.89 -9.29
C GLU A 351 27.05 -11.42 -10.69
N GLU A 352 27.47 -12.32 -11.59
CA GLU A 352 27.80 -11.98 -12.99
C GLU A 352 26.59 -11.39 -13.75
N ILE A 353 25.39 -11.94 -13.51
CA ILE A 353 24.12 -11.40 -14.04
C ILE A 353 23.87 -9.99 -13.51
N LEU A 354 24.05 -9.77 -12.21
CA LEU A 354 23.79 -8.46 -11.60
C LEU A 354 24.84 -7.42 -11.97
N GLN A 355 26.09 -7.81 -12.22
CA GLN A 355 27.11 -6.94 -12.80
C GLN A 355 26.75 -6.53 -14.23
N THR A 356 26.24 -7.45 -15.02
CA THR A 356 25.74 -7.15 -16.37
C THR A 356 24.57 -6.17 -16.30
N ALA A 357 23.63 -6.38 -15.37
CA ALA A 357 22.53 -5.45 -15.15
C ALA A 357 23.01 -4.07 -14.65
N ASP A 358 24.11 -4.01 -13.88
CA ASP A 358 24.70 -2.75 -13.42
C ASP A 358 25.24 -1.91 -14.57
N ASN A 359 25.90 -2.55 -15.54
CA ASN A 359 26.36 -1.89 -16.78
C ASN A 359 25.20 -1.27 -17.58
N MET A 360 23.99 -1.82 -17.43
CA MET A 360 22.75 -1.33 -18.04
C MET A 360 22.00 -0.31 -17.16
N GLY A 361 22.53 0.06 -15.99
CA GLY A 361 21.86 0.93 -15.01
C GLY A 361 20.68 0.27 -14.28
N CYS A 362 20.62 -1.06 -14.28
CA CYS A 362 19.45 -1.86 -13.88
C CYS A 362 19.65 -2.75 -12.65
N ARG A 363 20.80 -2.67 -11.95
CA ARG A 363 21.05 -3.42 -10.70
C ARG A 363 20.25 -2.82 -9.53
N LYS A 364 18.94 -3.09 -9.51
CA LYS A 364 18.01 -2.67 -8.45
C LYS A 364 17.21 -3.87 -7.92
N PHE A 365 16.84 -3.82 -6.65
CA PHE A 365 15.99 -4.78 -5.93
C PHE A 365 16.56 -6.19 -5.72
N LEU A 366 17.45 -6.67 -6.57
CA LEU A 366 17.89 -8.07 -6.56
C LEU A 366 19.35 -8.20 -6.14
N THR A 367 19.61 -9.18 -5.29
CA THR A 367 20.94 -9.58 -4.81
C THR A 367 21.23 -11.02 -5.27
N PRO A 368 22.50 -11.46 -5.30
CA PRO A 368 22.82 -12.84 -5.67
C PRO A 368 22.08 -13.86 -4.79
N THR A 369 21.97 -13.58 -3.49
CA THR A 369 21.27 -14.43 -2.52
C THR A 369 19.78 -14.52 -2.79
N SER A 370 19.12 -13.38 -3.04
CA SER A 370 17.67 -13.35 -3.30
C SER A 370 17.28 -13.89 -4.67
N LEU A 371 18.16 -13.77 -5.67
CA LEU A 371 18.02 -14.44 -6.97
C LEU A 371 18.02 -15.95 -6.78
N VAL A 372 19.06 -16.50 -6.15
CA VAL A 372 19.22 -17.96 -5.95
C VAL A 372 18.16 -18.52 -5.00
N ALA A 373 17.71 -17.74 -4.03
CA ALA A 373 16.56 -18.07 -3.18
C ALA A 373 15.23 -18.10 -3.95
N GLY A 374 15.17 -17.49 -5.14
CA GLY A 374 13.96 -17.37 -5.95
C GLY A 374 12.90 -16.48 -5.31
N ASN A 375 13.30 -15.37 -4.68
CA ASN A 375 12.34 -14.45 -4.05
C ASN A 375 11.40 -13.84 -5.12
N PRO A 376 10.08 -14.13 -5.10
CA PRO A 376 9.19 -13.72 -6.17
C PRO A 376 9.02 -12.20 -6.29
N LYS A 377 9.06 -11.48 -5.18
CA LYS A 377 8.87 -10.01 -5.16
C LYS A 377 10.07 -9.29 -5.74
N LEU A 378 11.27 -9.65 -5.27
CA LEU A 378 12.50 -8.99 -5.71
C LEU A 378 12.82 -9.30 -7.17
N ASN A 379 12.56 -10.54 -7.62
CA ASN A 379 12.72 -10.89 -9.02
C ASN A 379 11.68 -10.21 -9.93
N LEU A 380 10.41 -10.12 -9.51
CA LEU A 380 9.40 -9.34 -10.23
C LEU A 380 9.82 -7.87 -10.35
N ALA A 381 10.30 -7.28 -9.25
CA ALA A 381 10.73 -5.89 -9.24
C ALA A 381 11.94 -5.64 -10.16
N PHE A 382 12.90 -6.57 -10.18
CA PHE A 382 14.05 -6.53 -11.08
C PHE A 382 13.63 -6.66 -12.56
N VAL A 383 12.71 -7.58 -12.88
CA VAL A 383 12.18 -7.75 -14.25
C VAL A 383 11.39 -6.52 -14.69
N ALA A 384 10.53 -5.97 -13.82
CA ALA A 384 9.78 -4.76 -14.12
C ALA A 384 10.72 -3.56 -14.34
N ASN A 385 11.78 -3.43 -13.52
CA ASN A 385 12.79 -2.40 -13.73
C ASN A 385 13.51 -2.57 -15.07
N LEU A 386 13.93 -3.79 -15.43
CA LEU A 386 14.54 -4.08 -16.73
C LEU A 386 13.63 -3.70 -17.89
N PHE A 387 12.35 -4.08 -17.85
CA PHE A 387 11.38 -3.72 -18.87
C PHE A 387 11.24 -2.20 -19.00
N ASN A 388 11.03 -1.49 -17.87
CA ASN A 388 10.82 -0.05 -17.87
C ASN A 388 12.01 0.76 -18.43
N THR A 389 13.22 0.20 -18.37
CA THR A 389 14.44 0.82 -18.91
C THR A 389 14.80 0.34 -20.31
N HIS A 390 14.57 -0.94 -20.60
CA HIS A 390 15.01 -1.63 -21.81
C HIS A 390 13.91 -2.59 -22.32
N PRO A 391 12.77 -2.09 -22.83
CA PRO A 391 11.75 -2.97 -23.42
C PRO A 391 12.32 -3.82 -24.57
N ALA A 392 13.21 -3.22 -25.37
CA ALA A 392 13.89 -3.87 -26.50
C ALA A 392 12.93 -4.56 -27.50
N LEU A 393 11.72 -4.03 -27.64
CA LEU A 393 10.77 -4.47 -28.65
C LEU A 393 10.90 -3.59 -29.89
N ASP A 394 10.72 -4.17 -31.07
CA ASP A 394 10.72 -3.42 -32.31
C ASP A 394 9.60 -2.37 -32.30
N PRO A 395 9.89 -1.11 -32.68
CA PRO A 395 8.86 -0.09 -32.83
C PRO A 395 7.75 -0.53 -33.80
N ILE A 396 6.53 -0.10 -33.51
CA ILE A 396 5.39 -0.29 -34.41
C ILE A 396 5.47 0.76 -35.51
N THR A 397 5.24 0.36 -36.77
CA THR A 397 5.17 1.32 -37.88
C THR A 397 3.89 2.17 -37.78
N GLU A 398 3.87 3.40 -38.30
CA GLU A 398 2.66 4.26 -38.24
C GLU A 398 1.45 3.62 -38.95
N GLU A 399 1.67 2.69 -39.87
CA GLU A 399 0.62 1.91 -40.56
C GLU A 399 0.01 0.80 -39.66
N GLU A 400 0.81 0.26 -38.73
CA GLU A 400 0.41 -0.74 -37.73
C GLU A 400 -0.10 -0.08 -36.44
N LYS A 401 0.11 1.23 -36.30
CA LYS A 401 -0.29 2.03 -35.14
C LYS A 401 -1.80 2.21 -35.19
N LEU A 402 -2.51 1.24 -34.62
CA LEU A 402 -3.94 1.34 -34.41
C LEU A 402 -4.23 2.62 -33.63
N GLU A 403 -5.12 3.45 -34.17
CA GLU A 403 -5.81 4.45 -33.36
C GLU A 403 -6.56 3.67 -32.28
N VAL A 404 -5.97 3.60 -31.08
CA VAL A 404 -6.72 3.24 -29.89
C VAL A 404 -7.72 4.37 -29.75
N GLU A 405 -8.93 4.20 -30.31
CA GLU A 405 -10.05 5.11 -30.06
C GLU A 405 -10.08 5.36 -28.55
N ASP A 406 -10.28 6.62 -28.15
CA ASP A 406 -10.39 7.03 -26.76
C ASP A 406 -11.65 6.36 -26.17
N PHE A 407 -11.45 5.10 -25.83
CA PHE A 407 -12.44 4.08 -25.54
C PHE A 407 -13.28 4.57 -24.38
N ASP A 408 -14.57 4.84 -24.61
CA ASP A 408 -15.55 5.40 -23.65
C ASP A 408 -14.93 5.91 -22.33
N ALA A 409 -14.27 7.07 -22.40
CA ALA A 409 -13.49 7.60 -21.28
C ALA A 409 -14.32 7.82 -20.00
N GLU A 410 -15.65 7.89 -20.12
CA GLU A 410 -16.58 7.94 -18.99
C GLU A 410 -16.80 6.55 -18.39
N GLY A 411 -17.19 5.55 -19.20
CA GLY A 411 -17.43 4.19 -18.75
C GLY A 411 -16.19 3.53 -18.13
N GLU A 412 -15.01 3.77 -18.69
CA GLU A 412 -13.74 3.22 -18.17
C GLU A 412 -13.34 3.83 -16.82
N ARG A 413 -13.61 5.13 -16.60
CA ARG A 413 -13.35 5.77 -15.30
C ARG A 413 -14.30 5.27 -14.21
N GLU A 414 -15.60 5.15 -14.52
CA GLU A 414 -16.56 4.57 -13.57
C GLU A 414 -16.19 3.13 -13.23
N ALA A 415 -15.85 2.32 -14.25
CA ALA A 415 -15.38 0.95 -14.06
C ALA A 415 -14.17 0.88 -13.13
N ARG A 416 -13.18 1.78 -13.30
CA ARG A 416 -12.02 1.85 -12.40
C ARG A 416 -12.43 2.15 -10.96
N VAL A 417 -13.29 3.15 -10.73
CA VAL A 417 -13.76 3.49 -9.39
C VAL A 417 -14.52 2.32 -8.76
N PHE A 418 -15.39 1.66 -9.52
CA PHE A 418 -16.14 0.51 -9.03
C PHE A 418 -15.26 -0.71 -8.77
N THR A 419 -14.23 -0.98 -9.58
CA THR A 419 -13.22 -2.00 -9.32
C THR A 419 -12.51 -1.75 -7.99
N LEU A 420 -12.04 -0.52 -7.77
CA LEU A 420 -11.39 -0.14 -6.53
C LEU A 420 -12.30 -0.34 -5.31
N TRP A 421 -13.56 0.10 -5.41
CA TRP A 421 -14.56 -0.09 -4.36
C TRP A 421 -14.87 -1.57 -4.11
N LEU A 422 -15.12 -2.38 -5.15
CA LEU A 422 -15.37 -3.82 -5.02
C LEU A 422 -14.20 -4.53 -4.33
N ASN A 423 -12.97 -4.24 -4.74
CA ASN A 423 -11.77 -4.81 -4.13
C ASN A 423 -11.61 -4.40 -2.66
N SER A 424 -12.08 -3.20 -2.29
CA SER A 424 -12.09 -2.75 -0.89
C SER A 424 -13.04 -3.54 0.01
N LEU A 425 -14.06 -4.19 -0.56
CA LEU A 425 -14.97 -5.09 0.15
C LEU A 425 -14.38 -6.49 0.38
N ASP A 426 -13.15 -6.73 -0.08
CA ASP A 426 -12.45 -8.01 -0.01
C ASP A 426 -13.24 -9.13 -0.70
N VAL A 427 -13.61 -8.88 -1.96
CA VAL A 427 -14.20 -9.88 -2.87
C VAL A 427 -13.11 -10.80 -3.43
N GLN A 428 -13.47 -12.06 -3.68
CA GLN A 428 -12.56 -13.10 -4.14
C GLN A 428 -13.11 -13.82 -5.38
N PRO A 429 -12.41 -13.85 -6.52
CA PRO A 429 -11.11 -13.20 -6.77
C PRO A 429 -11.22 -11.66 -6.77
N ALA A 430 -10.08 -10.99 -6.60
CA ALA A 430 -10.00 -9.54 -6.77
C ALA A 430 -10.27 -9.18 -8.24
N VAL A 431 -11.04 -8.11 -8.45
CA VAL A 431 -11.42 -7.59 -9.76
C VAL A 431 -10.21 -6.91 -10.41
N GLN A 432 -9.87 -7.36 -11.60
CA GLN A 432 -8.84 -6.81 -12.48
C GLN A 432 -9.47 -6.21 -13.73
N SER A 433 -10.38 -6.96 -14.38
CA SER A 433 -11.19 -6.49 -15.51
C SER A 433 -12.65 -6.39 -15.10
N PHE A 434 -13.12 -5.15 -14.91
CA PHE A 434 -14.46 -4.87 -14.40
C PHE A 434 -15.58 -5.54 -15.21
N PHE A 435 -15.48 -5.54 -16.54
CA PHE A 435 -16.54 -6.05 -17.41
C PHE A 435 -16.50 -7.57 -17.60
N ASP A 436 -15.38 -8.23 -17.24
CA ASP A 436 -15.22 -9.68 -17.39
C ASP A 436 -15.39 -10.42 -16.07
N ASP A 437 -14.75 -9.92 -15.00
CA ASP A 437 -14.70 -10.60 -13.71
C ASP A 437 -16.08 -10.62 -13.01
N LEU A 438 -17.04 -9.83 -13.49
CA LEU A 438 -18.41 -9.77 -12.98
C LEU A 438 -19.38 -10.71 -13.74
N ARG A 439 -18.96 -11.29 -14.87
CA ARG A 439 -19.86 -12.02 -15.79
C ARG A 439 -20.46 -13.30 -15.19
N ASP A 440 -19.74 -13.94 -14.29
CA ASP A 440 -20.21 -15.16 -13.61
C ASP A 440 -21.11 -14.88 -12.40
N GLY A 441 -21.27 -13.60 -12.03
CA GLY A 441 -22.07 -13.14 -10.88
C GLY A 441 -21.44 -13.41 -9.50
N THR A 442 -20.33 -14.12 -9.40
CA THR A 442 -19.73 -14.54 -8.12
C THR A 442 -19.27 -13.34 -7.30
N VAL A 443 -18.58 -12.37 -7.94
CA VAL A 443 -18.12 -11.14 -7.29
C VAL A 443 -19.31 -10.25 -6.89
N LEU A 444 -20.32 -10.12 -7.75
CA LEU A 444 -21.51 -9.33 -7.47
C LEU A 444 -22.25 -9.85 -6.23
N LEU A 445 -22.43 -11.17 -6.14
CA LEU A 445 -23.09 -11.81 -4.99
C LEU A 445 -22.27 -11.62 -3.70
N GLN A 446 -20.94 -11.70 -3.75
CA GLN A 446 -20.11 -11.35 -2.60
C GLN A 446 -20.30 -9.89 -2.18
N ALA A 447 -20.29 -8.95 -3.13
CA ALA A 447 -20.50 -7.55 -2.86
C ALA A 447 -21.88 -7.30 -2.21
N TYR A 448 -22.95 -7.97 -2.70
CA TYR A 448 -24.27 -7.94 -2.06
C TYR A 448 -24.21 -8.36 -0.58
N ASP A 449 -23.57 -9.49 -0.27
CA ASP A 449 -23.51 -10.01 1.10
C ASP A 449 -22.61 -9.17 2.03
N LYS A 450 -21.63 -8.43 1.47
CA LYS A 450 -20.79 -7.49 2.22
C LYS A 450 -21.54 -6.20 2.55
N VAL A 451 -22.27 -5.64 1.57
CA VAL A 451 -23.02 -4.38 1.71
C VAL A 451 -24.32 -4.58 2.48
N ILE A 452 -25.03 -5.68 2.19
CA ILE A 452 -26.32 -6.03 2.78
C ILE A 452 -26.15 -7.41 3.43
N LYS A 453 -25.61 -7.42 4.64
CA LYS A 453 -25.27 -8.65 5.37
C LYS A 453 -26.44 -9.64 5.41
N GLY A 454 -26.19 -10.85 4.92
CA GLY A 454 -27.18 -11.94 4.90
C GLY A 454 -28.18 -11.85 3.75
N SER A 455 -27.96 -11.00 2.74
CA SER A 455 -28.84 -10.93 1.57
C SER A 455 -28.71 -12.14 0.66
N VAL A 456 -27.56 -12.83 0.68
CA VAL A 456 -27.27 -13.92 -0.27
C VAL A 456 -27.49 -15.28 0.36
N ASN A 457 -28.34 -16.08 -0.26
CA ASN A 457 -28.46 -17.50 0.03
C ASN A 457 -27.47 -18.28 -0.84
N TRP A 458 -26.29 -18.54 -0.28
CA TRP A 458 -25.20 -19.26 -0.93
C TRP A 458 -25.53 -20.69 -1.39
N ARG A 459 -26.67 -21.26 -1.00
CA ARG A 459 -27.14 -22.56 -1.51
C ARG A 459 -27.63 -22.50 -2.96
N HIS A 460 -28.04 -21.32 -3.42
CA HIS A 460 -28.55 -21.10 -4.77
C HIS A 460 -27.46 -20.61 -5.74
N VAL A 461 -26.23 -20.45 -5.25
CA VAL A 461 -25.12 -19.87 -6.03
C VAL A 461 -24.28 -20.98 -6.64
N ASN A 462 -24.13 -20.93 -7.95
CA ASN A 462 -23.19 -21.78 -8.67
C ASN A 462 -21.76 -21.36 -8.36
N LYS A 463 -20.93 -22.33 -8.00
CA LYS A 463 -19.51 -22.10 -7.70
C LYS A 463 -18.65 -22.26 -8.96
N PRO A 464 -17.53 -21.51 -9.06
CA PRO A 464 -16.54 -21.73 -10.11
C PRO A 464 -16.02 -23.19 -10.12
N PRO A 465 -15.60 -23.72 -11.28
CA PRO A 465 -15.05 -25.07 -11.38
C PRO A 465 -13.82 -25.27 -10.47
N ALA A 466 -13.80 -26.36 -9.69
CA ALA A 466 -12.71 -26.66 -8.75
C ALA A 466 -11.35 -26.93 -9.42
N HIS A 467 -11.36 -27.25 -10.71
CA HIS A 467 -10.19 -27.57 -11.54
C HIS A 467 -9.67 -26.35 -12.31
N GLY A 468 -10.21 -25.16 -12.05
CA GLY A 468 -9.95 -23.96 -12.84
C GLY A 468 -10.76 -23.93 -14.14
N GLY A 469 -10.83 -22.75 -14.75
CA GLY A 469 -11.60 -22.50 -15.97
C GLY A 469 -12.89 -21.71 -15.75
N GLU A 470 -13.49 -21.26 -16.86
CA GLU A 470 -14.69 -20.41 -16.84
C GLU A 470 -15.94 -21.17 -16.40
N MET A 471 -16.83 -20.47 -15.70
CA MET A 471 -18.15 -21.01 -15.38
C MET A 471 -18.98 -21.19 -16.66
N LEU A 472 -19.64 -22.33 -16.81
CA LEU A 472 -20.58 -22.57 -17.90
C LEU A 472 -21.61 -21.44 -17.95
N ARG A 473 -21.81 -20.85 -19.14
CA ARG A 473 -22.64 -19.64 -19.32
C ARG A 473 -24.02 -19.74 -18.66
N PHE A 474 -24.72 -20.87 -18.75
CA PHE A 474 -26.05 -20.99 -18.13
C PHE A 474 -26.01 -20.89 -16.59
N LYS A 475 -24.95 -21.39 -15.93
CA LYS A 475 -24.74 -21.25 -14.48
C LYS A 475 -24.38 -19.81 -14.09
N ALA A 476 -23.58 -19.15 -14.93
CA ALA A 476 -23.29 -17.73 -14.79
C ALA A 476 -24.57 -16.89 -14.89
N VAL A 477 -25.43 -17.18 -15.87
CA VAL A 477 -26.76 -16.54 -16.03
C VAL A 477 -27.66 -16.79 -14.82
N GLU A 478 -27.66 -17.99 -14.24
CA GLU A 478 -28.40 -18.26 -12.99
C GLU A 478 -27.91 -17.37 -11.84
N ASN A 479 -26.60 -17.25 -11.66
CA ASN A 479 -26.00 -16.38 -10.65
C ASN A 479 -26.32 -14.90 -10.88
N THR A 480 -26.18 -14.39 -12.10
CA THR A 480 -26.45 -12.99 -12.43
C THR A 480 -27.95 -12.68 -12.38
N ASN A 481 -28.83 -13.61 -12.76
CA ASN A 481 -30.27 -13.46 -12.53
C ASN A 481 -30.57 -13.32 -11.04
N TYR A 482 -29.94 -14.13 -10.19
CA TYR A 482 -30.09 -14.01 -8.75
C TYR A 482 -29.59 -12.66 -8.23
N ALA A 483 -28.46 -12.15 -8.73
CA ALA A 483 -27.97 -10.81 -8.40
C ALA A 483 -28.99 -9.71 -8.79
N ILE A 484 -29.62 -9.81 -9.96
CA ILE A 484 -30.69 -8.88 -10.38
C ILE A 484 -31.93 -8.99 -9.48
N GLU A 485 -32.33 -10.19 -9.08
CA GLU A 485 -33.44 -10.41 -8.14
C GLU A 485 -33.15 -9.76 -6.78
N LEU A 486 -31.95 -9.93 -6.24
CA LEU A 486 -31.50 -9.28 -5.01
C LEU A 486 -31.55 -7.75 -5.13
N GLY A 487 -31.09 -7.21 -6.26
CA GLY A 487 -31.21 -5.78 -6.54
C GLY A 487 -32.66 -5.30 -6.53
N LYS A 488 -33.58 -6.01 -7.19
CA LYS A 488 -35.02 -5.68 -7.21
C LYS A 488 -35.64 -5.75 -5.82
N GLN A 489 -35.31 -6.77 -5.01
CA GLN A 489 -35.75 -6.89 -3.61
C GLN A 489 -35.27 -5.71 -2.76
N ASN A 490 -34.10 -5.17 -3.08
CA ASN A 490 -33.51 -3.99 -2.43
C ASN A 490 -33.87 -2.67 -3.12
N ARG A 491 -34.91 -2.66 -3.96
CA ARG A 491 -35.48 -1.47 -4.63
C ARG A 491 -34.53 -0.76 -5.60
N PHE A 492 -33.57 -1.48 -6.17
CA PHE A 492 -32.71 -0.92 -7.22
C PHE A 492 -33.53 -0.65 -8.47
N SER A 493 -33.21 0.44 -9.17
CA SER A 493 -33.82 0.71 -10.47
C SER A 493 -33.12 -0.09 -11.56
N LEU A 494 -33.61 -1.32 -11.78
CA LEU A 494 -33.07 -2.28 -12.75
C LEU A 494 -34.07 -2.56 -13.89
N VAL A 495 -34.83 -1.54 -14.29
CA VAL A 495 -35.82 -1.67 -15.37
C VAL A 495 -35.10 -1.97 -16.67
N GLY A 496 -35.44 -3.09 -17.32
CA GLY A 496 -34.82 -3.52 -18.56
C GLY A 496 -33.46 -4.20 -18.43
N ILE A 497 -32.98 -4.48 -17.20
CA ILE A 497 -31.74 -5.24 -16.97
C ILE A 497 -32.08 -6.69 -16.59
N GLN A 498 -31.43 -7.64 -17.28
CA GLN A 498 -31.53 -9.08 -17.07
C GLN A 498 -30.18 -9.66 -16.67
N GLY A 499 -30.16 -10.87 -16.08
CA GLY A 499 -28.89 -11.52 -15.71
C GLY A 499 -28.00 -11.81 -16.93
N ALA A 500 -28.62 -12.19 -18.06
CA ALA A 500 -27.91 -12.42 -19.31
C ALA A 500 -27.11 -11.20 -19.78
N ASP A 501 -27.61 -9.97 -19.59
CA ASP A 501 -26.89 -8.75 -19.95
C ASP A 501 -25.55 -8.64 -19.22
N ILE A 502 -25.54 -9.00 -17.93
CA ILE A 502 -24.34 -8.99 -17.10
C ILE A 502 -23.39 -10.12 -17.52
N THR A 503 -23.93 -11.32 -17.74
CA THR A 503 -23.12 -12.46 -18.19
C THR A 503 -22.55 -12.29 -19.58
N ASP A 504 -23.18 -11.49 -20.43
CA ASP A 504 -22.69 -11.16 -21.77
C ASP A 504 -21.81 -9.90 -21.79
N GLY A 505 -21.53 -9.28 -20.63
CA GLY A 505 -20.58 -8.17 -20.49
C GLY A 505 -21.13 -6.82 -20.97
N GLN A 506 -22.45 -6.60 -20.93
CA GLN A 506 -23.06 -5.33 -21.36
C GLN A 506 -22.61 -4.19 -20.44
N ARG A 507 -21.73 -3.33 -20.96
CA ARG A 507 -20.97 -2.33 -20.19
C ARG A 507 -21.87 -1.37 -19.40
N THR A 508 -22.77 -0.66 -20.08
CA THR A 508 -23.67 0.32 -19.46
C THR A 508 -24.56 -0.29 -18.37
N LEU A 509 -25.04 -1.52 -18.60
CA LEU A 509 -25.94 -2.21 -17.68
C LEU A 509 -25.18 -2.74 -16.46
N THR A 510 -23.95 -3.21 -16.66
CA THR A 510 -23.04 -3.63 -15.59
C THR A 510 -22.65 -2.45 -14.70
N LEU A 511 -22.26 -1.31 -15.29
CA LEU A 511 -22.01 -0.06 -14.56
C LEU A 511 -23.25 0.38 -13.77
N GLY A 512 -24.43 0.32 -14.40
CA GLY A 512 -25.70 0.67 -13.77
C GLY A 512 -26.03 -0.19 -12.54
N LEU A 513 -25.82 -1.50 -12.61
CA LEU A 513 -26.04 -2.42 -11.49
C LEU A 513 -25.08 -2.14 -10.33
N VAL A 514 -23.79 -2.03 -10.62
CA VAL A 514 -22.75 -1.82 -9.60
C VAL A 514 -22.89 -0.45 -8.94
N TRP A 515 -23.24 0.58 -9.72
CA TRP A 515 -23.59 1.89 -9.20
C TRP A 515 -24.73 1.83 -8.17
N GLN A 516 -25.81 1.10 -8.46
CA GLN A 516 -26.94 0.97 -7.52
C GLN A 516 -26.50 0.30 -6.21
N LEU A 517 -25.61 -0.70 -6.28
CA LEU A 517 -25.06 -1.37 -5.11
C LEU A 517 -24.13 -0.46 -4.30
N MET A 518 -23.23 0.28 -4.94
CA MET A 518 -22.37 1.26 -4.28
C MET A 518 -23.17 2.39 -3.64
N ARG A 519 -24.21 2.88 -4.33
CA ARG A 519 -25.14 3.87 -3.77
C ARG A 519 -25.86 3.32 -2.55
N ARG A 520 -26.27 2.04 -2.58
CA ARG A 520 -26.90 1.39 -1.43
C ARG A 520 -25.94 1.31 -0.24
N ASP A 521 -24.67 1.02 -0.46
CA ASP A 521 -23.63 1.01 0.58
C ASP A 521 -23.52 2.35 1.30
N ILE A 522 -23.54 3.46 0.56
CA ILE A 522 -23.58 4.81 1.13
C ILE A 522 -24.84 5.00 1.98
N THR A 523 -26.02 4.66 1.45
CA THR A 523 -27.28 4.80 2.19
C THR A 523 -27.32 3.94 3.46
N VAL A 524 -26.76 2.72 3.42
CA VAL A 524 -26.65 1.84 4.59
C VAL A 524 -25.68 2.43 5.62
N THR A 525 -24.54 2.96 5.17
CA THR A 525 -23.57 3.63 6.03
C THR A 525 -24.18 4.84 6.75
N LEU A 526 -25.03 5.60 6.06
CA LEU A 526 -25.74 6.76 6.61
C LEU A 526 -27.08 6.40 7.30
N SER A 527 -27.38 5.12 7.54
CA SER A 527 -28.66 4.70 8.12
C SER A 527 -28.84 5.18 9.56
N THR A 528 -27.77 5.22 10.35
CA THR A 528 -27.79 5.78 11.72
C THR A 528 -28.16 7.26 11.69
N LEU A 529 -27.56 8.03 10.78
CA LEU A 529 -27.91 9.43 10.56
C LEU A 529 -29.37 9.59 10.13
N ALA A 530 -29.84 8.75 9.21
CA ALA A 530 -31.23 8.76 8.75
C ALA A 530 -32.20 8.54 9.93
N GLN A 531 -31.94 7.54 10.77
CA GLN A 531 -32.74 7.25 11.96
C GLN A 531 -32.77 8.43 12.93
N ARG A 532 -31.61 9.06 13.20
CA ARG A 532 -31.53 10.24 14.07
C ARG A 532 -32.32 11.43 13.53
N LEU A 533 -32.39 11.58 12.21
CA LEU A 533 -33.20 12.60 11.54
C LEU A 533 -34.68 12.22 11.39
N GLY A 534 -35.10 11.06 11.90
CA GLY A 534 -36.47 10.56 11.77
C GLY A 534 -36.83 10.16 10.34
N LYS A 535 -35.84 9.80 9.52
CA LYS A 535 -35.99 9.46 8.11
C LYS A 535 -35.73 7.99 7.86
N LYS A 536 -36.36 7.47 6.81
CA LYS A 536 -36.16 6.10 6.37
C LYS A 536 -34.78 5.91 5.71
N GLU A 537 -34.37 6.88 4.90
CA GLU A 537 -33.10 6.87 4.17
C GLU A 537 -32.67 8.31 3.85
N ILE A 538 -31.37 8.51 3.64
CA ILE A 538 -30.82 9.79 3.17
C ILE A 538 -30.98 9.89 1.65
N THR A 539 -31.59 10.97 1.18
CA THR A 539 -31.79 11.25 -0.27
C THR A 539 -30.76 12.25 -0.82
N ASP A 540 -30.57 12.31 -2.14
CA ASP A 540 -29.63 13.26 -2.77
C ASP A 540 -29.93 14.71 -2.41
N ALA A 541 -31.22 15.08 -2.32
CA ALA A 541 -31.63 16.41 -1.90
C ALA A 541 -31.19 16.75 -0.46
N GLU A 542 -31.12 15.74 0.40
CA GLU A 542 -30.65 15.91 1.79
C GLU A 542 -29.14 15.97 1.86
N MET A 543 -28.43 15.20 1.04
CA MET A 543 -26.98 15.28 0.92
C MET A 543 -26.55 16.65 0.38
N VAL A 544 -27.24 17.17 -0.64
CA VAL A 544 -27.02 18.53 -1.17
C VAL A 544 -27.29 19.58 -0.10
N ARG A 545 -28.39 19.46 0.64
CA ARG A 545 -28.70 20.39 1.74
C ARG A 545 -27.61 20.36 2.81
N TRP A 546 -27.18 19.17 3.23
CA TRP A 546 -26.11 18.99 4.21
C TRP A 546 -24.80 19.64 3.72
N ALA A 547 -24.43 19.43 2.45
CA ALA A 547 -23.21 20.02 1.89
C ALA A 547 -23.29 21.56 1.90
N ASN A 548 -24.41 22.14 1.47
CA ASN A 548 -24.63 23.59 1.53
C ASN A 548 -24.61 24.13 2.97
N ASP A 549 -25.19 23.40 3.92
CA ASP A 549 -25.19 23.78 5.34
C ASP A 549 -23.77 23.72 5.94
N MET A 550 -22.94 22.76 5.53
CA MET A 550 -21.53 22.68 5.91
C MET A 550 -20.72 23.85 5.33
N ALA A 551 -20.85 24.14 4.04
CA ALA A 551 -20.19 25.31 3.44
C ALA A 551 -20.54 26.62 4.19
N ARG A 552 -21.83 26.79 4.56
CA ARG A 552 -22.29 27.91 5.38
C ARG A 552 -21.73 27.90 6.80
N LYS A 553 -21.63 26.73 7.45
CA LYS A 553 -21.00 26.57 8.77
C LYS A 553 -19.52 27.00 8.74
N GLY A 554 -18.84 26.78 7.61
CA GLY A 554 -17.48 27.28 7.34
C GLY A 554 -17.38 28.79 7.07
N GLY A 555 -18.50 29.52 7.11
CA GLY A 555 -18.54 30.97 6.84
C GLY A 555 -18.54 31.35 5.36
N LYS A 556 -18.84 30.40 4.47
CA LYS A 556 -18.84 30.60 3.01
C LYS A 556 -20.27 30.59 2.46
N SER A 557 -20.50 31.34 1.39
CA SER A 557 -21.83 31.48 0.77
C SER A 557 -22.02 30.60 -0.46
N SER A 558 -21.01 29.81 -0.84
CA SER A 558 -21.09 28.86 -1.96
C SER A 558 -22.20 27.84 -1.70
N ALA A 559 -23.01 27.56 -2.72
CA ALA A 559 -24.05 26.54 -2.64
C ALA A 559 -24.26 25.90 -4.01
N ILE A 560 -24.65 24.64 -4.01
CA ILE A 560 -25.01 23.86 -5.21
C ILE A 560 -26.49 23.50 -5.19
N ARG A 561 -27.08 23.33 -6.37
CA ARG A 561 -28.49 22.90 -6.51
C ARG A 561 -28.64 21.38 -6.67
N SER A 562 -27.61 20.72 -7.17
CA SER A 562 -27.56 19.27 -7.38
C SER A 562 -26.11 18.81 -7.53
N PHE A 563 -25.86 17.49 -7.57
CA PHE A 563 -24.53 16.95 -7.88
C PHE A 563 -24.13 17.07 -9.37
N LYS A 564 -24.94 17.73 -10.20
CA LYS A 564 -24.62 18.10 -11.59
C LYS A 564 -24.30 19.58 -11.74
N ASP A 565 -24.22 20.32 -10.64
CA ASP A 565 -23.98 21.77 -10.65
C ASP A 565 -22.54 22.08 -11.12
N PRO A 566 -22.34 22.87 -12.18
CA PRO A 566 -21.00 23.19 -12.70
C PRO A 566 -20.07 23.83 -11.68
N ALA A 567 -20.61 24.50 -10.65
CA ALA A 567 -19.80 25.11 -9.59
C ALA A 567 -18.90 24.09 -8.86
N ILE A 568 -19.28 22.81 -8.85
CA ILE A 568 -18.49 21.71 -8.27
C ILE A 568 -17.16 21.55 -9.00
N GLY A 569 -17.15 21.78 -10.32
CA GLY A 569 -15.96 21.61 -11.18
C GLY A 569 -14.79 22.51 -10.78
N THR A 570 -15.06 23.64 -10.12
CA THR A 570 -14.03 24.55 -9.61
C THR A 570 -13.23 24.00 -8.42
N GLY A 571 -13.75 22.95 -7.77
CA GLY A 571 -13.22 22.39 -6.51
C GLY A 571 -13.46 23.25 -5.26
N VAL A 572 -13.75 24.55 -5.42
CA VAL A 572 -13.89 25.51 -4.29
C VAL A 572 -15.05 25.12 -3.37
N PHE A 573 -16.20 24.73 -3.93
CA PHE A 573 -17.36 24.33 -3.11
C PHE A 573 -17.03 23.15 -2.18
N LEU A 574 -16.25 22.17 -2.65
CA LEU A 574 -15.88 21.01 -1.84
C LEU A 574 -14.93 21.39 -0.71
N LEU A 575 -14.01 22.33 -0.96
CA LEU A 575 -13.16 22.91 0.09
C LEU A 575 -13.98 23.68 1.12
N ASP A 576 -15.01 24.42 0.70
CA ASP A 576 -15.91 25.12 1.61
C ASP A 576 -16.70 24.14 2.51
N VAL A 577 -17.16 23.01 1.95
CA VAL A 577 -17.76 21.91 2.73
C VAL A 577 -16.78 21.37 3.78
N LEU A 578 -15.54 21.06 3.36
CA LEU A 578 -14.50 20.53 4.25
C LEU A 578 -14.11 21.53 5.35
N ASN A 579 -14.05 22.82 5.04
CA ASN A 579 -13.82 23.89 6.00
C ASN A 579 -14.94 23.96 7.04
N GLY A 580 -16.19 23.74 6.61
CA GLY A 580 -17.34 23.61 7.51
C GLY A 580 -17.28 22.41 8.46
N MET A 581 -16.71 21.30 8.00
CA MET A 581 -16.49 20.12 8.82
C MET A 581 -15.36 20.34 9.83
N LYS A 582 -14.21 20.84 9.37
CA LYS A 582 -13.05 21.12 10.22
C LYS A 582 -12.22 22.28 9.65
N SER A 583 -12.48 23.48 10.15
CA SER A 583 -11.89 24.71 9.61
C SER A 583 -10.35 24.78 9.68
N SER A 584 -9.74 24.08 10.63
CA SER A 584 -8.27 24.02 10.75
C SER A 584 -7.57 23.25 9.62
N TYR A 585 -8.31 22.58 8.74
CA TYR A 585 -7.73 21.79 7.64
C TYR A 585 -7.66 22.53 6.31
N VAL A 586 -8.50 23.55 6.11
CA VAL A 586 -8.57 24.29 4.85
C VAL A 586 -7.86 25.62 5.03
N ASP A 587 -6.63 25.68 4.51
CA ASP A 587 -5.91 26.93 4.39
C ASP A 587 -6.27 27.59 3.05
N TYR A 588 -7.05 28.68 3.11
CA TYR A 588 -7.52 29.38 1.91
C TYR A 588 -6.40 30.09 1.15
N ASP A 589 -5.21 30.28 1.73
CA ASP A 589 -4.04 30.79 1.01
C ASP A 589 -3.53 29.75 -0.02
N LEU A 590 -3.91 28.49 0.13
CA LEU A 590 -3.58 27.38 -0.78
C LEU A 590 -4.68 27.10 -1.82
N VAL A 591 -5.84 27.76 -1.70
CA VAL A 591 -7.02 27.55 -2.55
C VAL A 591 -6.97 28.52 -3.71
N THR A 592 -7.02 27.98 -4.92
CA THR A 592 -7.01 28.79 -6.15
C THR A 592 -8.43 29.26 -6.49
N PRO A 593 -8.58 30.28 -7.36
CA PRO A 593 -9.91 30.78 -7.76
C PRO A 593 -10.78 29.77 -8.53
N GLY A 594 -10.20 28.71 -9.08
CA GLY A 594 -10.92 27.70 -9.88
C GLY A 594 -11.39 28.24 -11.23
N HIS A 595 -10.69 29.23 -11.81
CA HIS A 595 -11.05 29.84 -13.09
C HIS A 595 -10.43 29.13 -14.30
N THR A 596 -9.31 28.44 -14.09
CA THR A 596 -8.62 27.64 -15.08
C THR A 596 -8.72 26.15 -14.76
N ASP A 597 -8.46 25.29 -15.75
CA ASP A 597 -8.45 23.83 -15.54
C ASP A 597 -7.39 23.42 -14.52
N ASP A 598 -6.21 24.07 -14.53
CA ASP A 598 -5.14 23.85 -13.55
C ASP A 598 -5.57 24.27 -12.13
N ASP A 599 -6.24 25.42 -12.00
CA ASP A 599 -6.77 25.89 -10.71
C ASP A 599 -7.77 24.86 -10.14
N ALA A 600 -8.73 24.46 -10.97
CA ALA A 600 -9.76 23.49 -10.62
C ALA A 600 -9.14 22.14 -10.22
N TYR A 601 -8.13 21.68 -10.97
CA TYR A 601 -7.39 20.46 -10.68
C TYR A 601 -6.70 20.52 -9.33
N LEU A 602 -5.96 21.60 -9.04
CA LEU A 602 -5.29 21.81 -7.76
C LEU A 602 -6.27 21.84 -6.58
N ASN A 603 -7.42 22.49 -6.74
CA ASN A 603 -8.47 22.51 -5.72
C ASN A 603 -9.12 21.14 -5.50
N ALA A 604 -9.37 20.38 -6.57
CA ALA A 604 -9.90 19.03 -6.50
C ALA A 604 -8.91 18.07 -5.80
N LYS A 605 -7.63 18.12 -6.17
CA LYS A 605 -6.54 17.35 -5.52
C LYS A 605 -6.43 17.67 -4.03
N LEU A 606 -6.48 18.96 -3.69
CA LEU A 606 -6.50 19.42 -2.30
C LEU A 606 -7.72 18.88 -1.54
N SER A 607 -8.91 18.97 -2.13
CA SER A 607 -10.16 18.47 -1.54
C SER A 607 -10.09 16.97 -1.20
N ILE A 608 -9.59 16.16 -2.14
CA ILE A 608 -9.43 14.71 -1.94
C ILE A 608 -8.44 14.44 -0.80
N SER A 609 -7.30 15.14 -0.78
CA SER A 609 -6.27 14.91 0.23
C SER A 609 -6.71 15.34 1.63
N ILE A 610 -7.46 16.43 1.75
CA ILE A 610 -8.09 16.86 3.02
C ILE A 610 -9.15 15.85 3.47
N ALA A 611 -10.01 15.37 2.57
CA ALA A 611 -11.00 14.35 2.88
C ALA A 611 -10.34 13.07 3.44
N ARG A 612 -9.25 12.61 2.80
CA ARG A 612 -8.44 11.47 3.26
C ARG A 612 -7.76 11.75 4.61
N LYS A 613 -7.31 12.97 4.87
CA LYS A 613 -6.80 13.39 6.20
C LYS A 613 -7.85 13.25 7.30
N MET A 614 -9.12 13.47 6.97
CA MET A 614 -10.24 13.24 7.88
C MET A 614 -10.59 11.74 8.03
N GLY A 615 -9.98 10.85 7.26
CA GLY A 615 -10.28 9.41 7.24
C GLY A 615 -11.45 9.03 6.33
N ALA A 616 -11.83 9.89 5.38
CA ALA A 616 -12.82 9.55 4.37
C ALA A 616 -12.20 8.67 3.28
N THR A 617 -12.86 7.54 2.96
CA THR A 617 -12.47 6.69 1.84
C THR A 617 -12.95 7.31 0.53
N ILE A 618 -12.02 7.74 -0.32
CA ILE A 618 -12.28 8.43 -1.59
C ILE A 618 -11.62 7.70 -2.75
N TRP A 619 -12.44 7.29 -3.72
CA TRP A 619 -12.05 6.50 -4.89
C TRP A 619 -11.94 7.30 -6.19
N LEU A 620 -12.57 8.47 -6.25
CA LEU A 620 -12.50 9.35 -7.42
C LEU A 620 -11.17 10.08 -7.50
N VAL A 621 -10.83 10.54 -8.71
CA VAL A 621 -9.62 11.33 -9.00
C VAL A 621 -9.99 12.81 -9.23
N PRO A 622 -9.03 13.76 -9.18
CA PRO A 622 -9.32 15.19 -9.35
C PRO A 622 -10.14 15.51 -10.60
N GLU A 623 -9.85 14.85 -11.71
CA GLU A 623 -10.53 15.05 -12.99
C GLU A 623 -12.03 14.70 -12.92
N ASP A 624 -12.43 13.79 -12.03
CA ASP A 624 -13.85 13.43 -11.86
C ASP A 624 -14.64 14.56 -11.19
N ILE A 625 -14.00 15.34 -10.32
CA ILE A 625 -14.56 16.56 -9.74
C ILE A 625 -14.62 17.65 -10.81
N CYS A 626 -13.51 17.91 -11.51
CA CYS A 626 -13.43 18.95 -12.54
C CYS A 626 -14.48 18.74 -13.65
N GLN A 627 -14.71 17.49 -14.06
CA GLN A 627 -15.72 17.12 -15.06
C GLN A 627 -17.13 16.93 -14.48
N VAL A 628 -17.34 17.17 -13.18
CA VAL A 628 -18.63 17.08 -12.48
C VAL A 628 -19.32 15.73 -12.72
N ARG A 629 -18.57 14.63 -12.54
CA ARG A 629 -19.09 13.26 -12.66
C ARG A 629 -20.04 12.98 -11.50
N SER A 630 -21.32 13.32 -11.69
CA SER A 630 -22.30 13.43 -10.60
C SER A 630 -22.45 12.19 -9.72
N ARG A 631 -22.35 10.98 -10.27
CA ARG A 631 -22.34 9.72 -9.50
C ARG A 631 -21.15 9.67 -8.54
N LEU A 632 -19.95 9.96 -9.03
CA LEU A 632 -18.72 9.97 -8.25
C LEU A 632 -18.72 11.12 -7.22
N VAL A 633 -19.18 12.32 -7.60
CA VAL A 633 -19.36 13.43 -6.66
C VAL A 633 -20.33 13.06 -5.52
N THR A 634 -21.39 12.31 -5.82
CA THR A 634 -22.32 11.80 -4.80
C THR A 634 -21.60 10.89 -3.80
N THR A 635 -20.71 10.00 -4.26
CA THR A 635 -19.95 9.12 -3.38
C THR A 635 -18.97 9.90 -2.50
N PHE A 636 -18.34 10.95 -3.04
CA PHE A 636 -17.47 11.85 -2.28
C PHE A 636 -18.22 12.51 -1.12
N ILE A 637 -19.36 13.16 -1.40
CA ILE A 637 -20.17 13.81 -0.36
C ILE A 637 -20.73 12.77 0.64
N GLY A 638 -21.15 11.61 0.17
CA GLY A 638 -21.60 10.52 1.04
C GLY A 638 -20.51 10.05 2.02
N SER A 639 -19.27 9.94 1.54
CA SER A 639 -18.10 9.60 2.36
C SER A 639 -17.79 10.68 3.40
N LEU A 640 -17.90 11.97 3.01
CA LEU A 640 -17.75 13.08 3.94
C LEU A 640 -18.83 13.08 5.03
N MET A 641 -20.10 12.84 4.66
CA MET A 641 -21.20 12.75 5.62
C MET A 641 -20.98 11.63 6.64
N ALA A 642 -20.59 10.45 6.18
CA ALA A 642 -20.31 9.31 7.04
C ALA A 642 -19.13 9.60 7.97
N THR A 643 -18.12 10.31 7.48
CA THR A 643 -16.95 10.72 8.27
C THR A 643 -17.32 11.78 9.32
N ALA A 644 -18.13 12.77 8.95
CA ALA A 644 -18.65 13.78 9.87
C ALA A 644 -19.45 13.14 11.00
N GLU A 645 -20.31 12.16 10.69
CA GLU A 645 -21.09 11.42 11.68
C GLU A 645 -20.19 10.64 12.65
N LYS A 646 -19.19 9.90 12.13
CA LYS A 646 -18.22 9.16 12.97
C LYS A 646 -17.43 10.08 13.90
N GLN A 647 -17.16 11.31 13.48
CA GLN A 647 -16.44 12.31 14.27
C GLN A 647 -17.34 13.16 15.17
N GLY A 648 -18.67 13.02 15.07
CA GLY A 648 -19.65 13.79 15.86
C GLY A 648 -19.77 15.27 15.48
N LEU A 649 -19.58 15.62 14.20
CA LEU A 649 -19.54 17.00 13.68
C LEU A 649 -20.89 17.58 13.21
#